data_AF-A0A094GZ20-F1
#
_entry.id   AF-A0A094GZ20-F1
#
_cell.length_a   1.000
_cell.length_b   1.000
_cell.length_c   1.000
_cell.angle_alpha   90.00
_cell.angle_beta   90.00
_cell.angle_gamma   90.00
#
_symmetry.space_group_name_H-M   'P 1'
#
loop_
_entity.id
_entity.type
_entity.pdbx_description
1 polymer ?
#
loop_
_entity_poly.entity_id
_entity_poly.type
_entity_poly.pdbx_seq_one_letter_code
_entity_poly.pdbx_strand_id
1 'polypeptide(L)'
;MTPSLEVLDIDPKPTLNPYSVNSIKNEDGDKNDLVLKVFRCLIADLCEQFKGGHPGGAMGMAAIGVALWKYVMRFSPRNPSYFNRDRFVLSNGHTCLFQYTFMHLVGYDNMTLDQLKSYHSKRVDSLCPGHPEIEHEGIEVTTGPLGQGVANAVGLAMASKHLAAIYNQPGFPVVDNMTWCMIGDACLQEGVALEAISLAGHWKLNNLAIIYDNNQITCDGSVDLANTEDVNGKMRASGWNVIDVFDGVFDVNGILEALITSRASDKPTFVNVRTIIGVGSAVANNAKAHGAAFGSEAVANMKKSFGMDPEAHFVIPDTVYEYFHEVRSRGARYEANWNSLVASYAKSHPQLAREFNLRVRGKMLDDWSKYIPSKESFPTGPTPSRKSAGIVCNPLAQNLKNFMVGTADLSPSVNMIWKDKVDFQNPELKTACGINGDYSGRYIHWGIREHAMASISNGLAAFNRGTILPITSTFFIFYIYAAAGIRMGALQGLHQIHIATHDSIGTGEDGPTHQPIALPSLYRSMPNLLYIRPCDTEEVAGAFIAALNATSTPSIISLSRQNLPQYPAHTSRDGVQLGAYVFSEQTGAEVTLIGVGAEMVFAVETRDILAKEYGIKARIVSFPCQRLFDQQSREYQQEVLQYRADRPIVVIEAFAINGWERYADAGVSMSSFGKSLPGGTAYEHFGFDGKVIAPKVKALVEEVRKEGVRCLRGNFRDLNGTMGYGFEHYKASSSRPEPLFSGIWAGIATNMYTIGGVCALPFIGPAIDTWGRGVGMLIGSASVVLGTVIMRTAINRSSVGQFEGGRFLVGWGVPIACAAGPMYVVEVSHPAYRGIVGAFYNTWWFTGSILASGVTRATHSLPGHQSWMTTLWFQIAFPGLVCLGALFLPESPRWLHVNGKSEQARAMLTRFHGEGNPDSVWVTFQMQEYEEYLELDGSDKRWWDYRALFKNKNTWNRLFCNCAIQAMGQEAGNSVLSYFQAAAFETAGITDEFTQHNLTLGNACANNSSLRSSAPRLSTKSAAGHCSSALIFASSGQTNVAAGTATLAFQFIFGAVYSIGFTPLQALYPVEVLSFEMRAKGMAFGSLVMNVVSIFNNYIWPVVLKRIAWKSFIIFCIWCFCQAVITYFFIPETKNRTLEELDIIFDSDSPVKTSLEKRTVGVTARGDVVEYGDE
;
A
#
# COMPACT_ATOMS: atom_id res chain seq x y z
N MET A 1 65.61 -33.25 -27.23
CA MET A 1 66.08 -34.41 -26.46
C MET A 1 65.40 -34.41 -25.11
N THR A 2 65.22 -35.60 -24.51
CA THR A 2 64.65 -35.89 -23.18
C THR A 2 63.19 -35.48 -22.91
N PRO A 3 62.46 -36.23 -22.04
CA PRO A 3 61.02 -36.40 -22.20
C PRO A 3 60.20 -36.21 -20.88
N SER A 4 58.89 -36.51 -20.98
CA SER A 4 57.97 -36.98 -19.93
C SER A 4 58.38 -36.90 -18.45
N LEU A 5 57.56 -36.19 -17.67
CA LEU A 5 57.35 -36.46 -16.25
C LEU A 5 55.95 -37.04 -16.08
N GLU A 6 55.85 -38.17 -15.38
CA GLU A 6 54.60 -38.91 -15.15
C GLU A 6 53.69 -38.15 -14.16
N VAL A 7 52.39 -38.10 -14.48
CA VAL A 7 51.35 -37.76 -13.51
C VAL A 7 50.77 -39.08 -13.00
N LEU A 8 50.83 -39.30 -11.69
CA LEU A 8 50.26 -40.47 -11.04
C LEU A 8 48.73 -40.47 -11.19
N ASP A 9 48.19 -41.56 -11.74
CA ASP A 9 46.76 -41.83 -11.76
C ASP A 9 46.21 -41.90 -10.33
N ILE A 10 45.32 -40.96 -10.01
CA ILE A 10 44.28 -41.14 -9.00
C ILE A 10 42.96 -40.90 -9.73
N ASP A 11 42.38 -41.98 -10.26
CA ASP A 11 41.03 -42.02 -10.85
C ASP A 11 39.99 -41.74 -9.76
N PRO A 12 39.37 -40.55 -9.70
CA PRO A 12 38.22 -40.29 -8.85
C PRO A 12 37.01 -40.51 -9.74
N LYS A 13 36.62 -41.78 -9.98
CA LYS A 13 35.41 -42.12 -10.73
C LYS A 13 34.30 -41.19 -10.26
N PRO A 14 33.77 -40.29 -11.12
CA PRO A 14 32.72 -39.39 -10.70
C PRO A 14 31.52 -40.25 -10.33
N THR A 15 31.19 -40.27 -9.05
CA THR A 15 29.99 -40.96 -8.55
C THR A 15 28.81 -40.43 -9.33
N LEU A 16 28.25 -41.29 -10.19
CA LEU A 16 27.15 -40.99 -11.11
C LEU A 16 26.14 -40.05 -10.44
N ASN A 17 25.93 -38.86 -11.01
CA ASN A 17 24.88 -37.97 -10.57
C ASN A 17 23.54 -38.74 -10.66
N PRO A 18 22.88 -39.07 -9.54
CA PRO A 18 21.68 -39.91 -9.58
C PRO A 18 20.45 -39.15 -10.09
N TYR A 19 20.61 -37.88 -10.48
CA TYR A 19 19.58 -36.99 -11.00
C TYR A 19 19.76 -36.65 -12.49
N SER A 20 20.38 -37.52 -13.29
CA SER A 20 20.26 -37.39 -14.75
C SER A 20 18.81 -37.67 -15.18
N VAL A 21 18.27 -36.94 -16.15
CA VAL A 21 16.88 -37.13 -16.65
C VAL A 21 16.62 -38.60 -17.03
N ASN A 22 17.64 -39.27 -17.58
CA ASN A 22 17.62 -40.69 -17.95
C ASN A 22 17.41 -41.68 -16.77
N SER A 23 17.54 -41.25 -15.51
CA SER A 23 17.34 -42.11 -14.32
C SER A 23 15.91 -42.12 -13.78
N ILE A 24 15.07 -41.12 -14.14
CA ILE A 24 13.69 -41.02 -13.70
C ILE A 24 12.77 -41.33 -14.89
N LYS A 25 12.19 -42.54 -14.91
CA LYS A 25 11.18 -42.91 -15.90
C LYS A 25 9.82 -42.38 -15.44
N ASN A 26 9.28 -41.38 -16.16
CA ASN A 26 7.86 -41.04 -16.06
C ASN A 26 7.02 -42.25 -16.52
N GLU A 27 5.80 -42.36 -15.98
CA GLU A 27 4.83 -43.36 -16.42
C GLU A 27 4.10 -42.90 -17.70
N ASP A 28 3.30 -43.79 -18.28
CA ASP A 28 2.60 -43.61 -19.55
C ASP A 28 1.73 -42.33 -19.57
N GLY A 29 1.62 -41.71 -20.75
CA GLY A 29 0.88 -40.46 -20.96
C GLY A 29 -0.59 -40.59 -20.55
N ASP A 30 -1.21 -41.73 -20.85
CA ASP A 30 -2.60 -42.03 -20.51
C ASP A 30 -2.86 -42.05 -18.99
N LYS A 31 -1.88 -42.49 -18.19
CA LYS A 31 -1.99 -42.46 -16.72
C LYS A 31 -1.90 -41.02 -16.19
N ASN A 32 -0.99 -40.22 -16.75
CA ASN A 32 -0.84 -38.82 -16.37
C ASN A 32 -2.13 -38.05 -16.67
N ASP A 33 -2.71 -38.21 -17.86
CA ASP A 33 -3.99 -37.60 -18.25
C ASP A 33 -5.14 -37.99 -17.31
N LEU A 34 -5.29 -39.29 -16.97
CA LEU A 34 -6.29 -39.76 -16.00
C LEU A 34 -6.13 -39.07 -14.63
N VAL A 35 -4.91 -39.03 -14.09
CA VAL A 35 -4.61 -38.40 -12.79
C VAL A 35 -4.97 -36.91 -12.82
N LEU A 36 -4.60 -36.19 -13.88
CA LEU A 36 -4.90 -34.76 -14.02
C LEU A 36 -6.42 -34.49 -14.07
N LYS A 37 -7.18 -35.30 -14.81
CA LYS A 37 -8.64 -35.18 -14.90
C LYS A 37 -9.32 -35.47 -13.55
N VAL A 38 -8.93 -36.56 -12.87
CA VAL A 38 -9.50 -36.94 -11.57
C VAL A 38 -9.21 -35.87 -10.53
N PHE A 39 -7.97 -35.37 -10.48
CA PHE A 39 -7.57 -34.29 -9.59
C PHE A 39 -8.44 -33.04 -9.80
N ARG A 40 -8.60 -32.61 -11.06
CA ARG A 40 -9.40 -31.42 -11.42
C ARG A 40 -10.88 -31.57 -11.02
N CYS A 41 -11.49 -32.73 -11.26
CA CYS A 41 -12.85 -33.02 -10.83
C CYS A 41 -13.01 -33.03 -9.30
N LEU A 42 -12.05 -33.62 -8.58
CA LEU A 42 -12.05 -33.64 -7.12
C LEU A 42 -11.96 -32.24 -6.51
N ILE A 43 -11.08 -31.37 -7.02
CA ILE A 43 -10.98 -29.96 -6.58
C ILE A 43 -12.31 -29.23 -6.79
N ALA A 44 -12.97 -29.43 -7.93
CA ALA A 44 -14.26 -28.81 -8.23
C ALA A 44 -15.38 -29.30 -7.28
N ASP A 45 -15.44 -30.60 -6.98
CA ASP A 45 -16.37 -31.16 -5.99
C ASP A 45 -16.12 -30.60 -4.57
N LEU A 46 -14.86 -30.50 -4.15
CA LEU A 46 -14.44 -30.01 -2.82
C LEU A 46 -14.79 -28.53 -2.59
N CYS A 47 -14.81 -27.71 -3.65
CA CYS A 47 -15.31 -26.33 -3.58
C CYS A 47 -16.85 -26.25 -3.66
N GLU A 48 -17.49 -27.08 -4.50
CA GLU A 48 -18.95 -27.01 -4.71
C GLU A 48 -19.76 -27.43 -3.47
N GLN A 49 -19.29 -28.42 -2.71
CA GLN A 49 -20.01 -28.95 -1.53
C GLN A 49 -20.43 -27.90 -0.49
N PHE A 50 -19.65 -26.83 -0.33
CA PHE A 50 -19.97 -25.69 0.54
C PHE A 50 -20.06 -24.36 -0.23
N LYS A 51 -20.03 -24.41 -1.57
CA LYS A 51 -20.14 -23.27 -2.50
C LYS A 51 -19.10 -22.17 -2.25
N GLY A 52 -17.85 -22.57 -1.98
CA GLY A 52 -16.76 -21.67 -1.65
C GLY A 52 -15.37 -22.28 -1.84
N GLY A 53 -14.34 -21.44 -1.88
CA GLY A 53 -12.95 -21.85 -2.12
C GLY A 53 -12.42 -21.43 -3.50
N HIS A 54 -11.19 -21.84 -3.80
CA HIS A 54 -10.41 -21.36 -4.95
C HIS A 54 -10.05 -22.49 -5.93
N PRO A 55 -11.01 -23.00 -6.72
CA PRO A 55 -10.76 -24.14 -7.59
C PRO A 55 -9.79 -23.81 -8.74
N GLY A 56 -9.84 -22.59 -9.29
CA GLY A 56 -9.20 -22.25 -10.56
C GLY A 56 -7.69 -22.50 -10.60
N GLY A 57 -6.93 -21.93 -9.67
CA GLY A 57 -5.48 -22.08 -9.61
C GLY A 57 -5.07 -23.50 -9.22
N ALA A 58 -5.76 -24.09 -8.24
CA ALA A 58 -5.48 -25.47 -7.78
C ALA A 58 -5.66 -26.51 -8.91
N MET A 59 -6.64 -26.31 -9.81
CA MET A 59 -6.85 -27.14 -11.00
C MET A 59 -5.81 -26.91 -12.12
N GLY A 60 -5.39 -25.65 -12.31
CA GLY A 60 -4.38 -25.27 -13.31
C GLY A 60 -3.03 -25.91 -13.02
N MET A 61 -2.58 -25.84 -11.75
CA MET A 61 -1.28 -26.35 -11.29
C MET A 61 -1.16 -27.88 -11.21
N ALA A 62 -2.17 -28.67 -11.57
CA ALA A 62 -2.20 -30.12 -11.33
C ALA A 62 -0.96 -30.87 -11.89
N ALA A 63 -0.47 -30.53 -13.09
CA ALA A 63 0.72 -31.14 -13.69
C ALA A 63 2.02 -30.82 -12.92
N ILE A 64 2.10 -29.61 -12.34
CA ILE A 64 3.20 -29.20 -11.46
C ILE A 64 3.24 -30.08 -10.21
N GLY A 65 2.08 -30.32 -9.61
CA GLY A 65 1.99 -31.16 -8.41
C GLY A 65 2.34 -32.63 -8.68
N VAL A 66 1.94 -33.18 -9.84
CA VAL A 66 2.38 -34.52 -10.28
C VAL A 66 3.91 -34.55 -10.41
N ALA A 67 4.51 -33.65 -11.20
CA ALA A 67 5.95 -33.59 -11.38
C ALA A 67 6.71 -33.46 -10.04
N LEU A 68 6.23 -32.62 -9.13
CA LEU A 68 6.89 -32.35 -7.85
C LEU A 68 6.73 -33.50 -6.84
N TRP A 69 5.52 -33.94 -6.51
CA TRP A 69 5.27 -34.93 -5.45
C TRP A 69 5.53 -36.38 -5.88
N LYS A 70 5.17 -36.76 -7.12
CA LYS A 70 5.37 -38.15 -7.61
C LYS A 70 6.82 -38.40 -8.00
N TYR A 71 7.58 -37.40 -8.48
CA TYR A 71 8.92 -37.64 -9.05
C TYR A 71 10.08 -36.92 -8.36
N VAL A 72 9.99 -35.60 -8.08
CA VAL A 72 11.19 -34.80 -7.73
C VAL A 72 11.45 -34.66 -6.23
N MET A 73 10.41 -34.49 -5.41
CA MET A 73 10.56 -34.09 -4.01
C MET A 73 10.99 -35.28 -3.12
N ARG A 74 11.98 -35.06 -2.25
CA ARG A 74 12.45 -36.02 -1.24
C ARG A 74 11.77 -35.76 0.10
N PHE A 75 10.72 -36.52 0.40
CA PHE A 75 9.94 -36.41 1.63
C PHE A 75 9.44 -37.79 2.09
N SER A 76 8.95 -37.91 3.33
CA SER A 76 8.44 -39.15 3.93
C SER A 76 6.99 -38.91 4.37
N PRO A 77 5.97 -39.43 3.67
CA PRO A 77 4.56 -39.19 4.05
C PRO A 77 4.20 -39.66 5.46
N ARG A 78 4.95 -40.63 6.01
CA ARG A 78 4.79 -41.17 7.38
C ARG A 78 5.66 -40.50 8.43
N ASN A 79 6.61 -39.67 8.01
CA ASN A 79 7.33 -38.78 8.90
C ASN A 79 7.55 -37.42 8.19
N PRO A 80 6.49 -36.60 8.07
CA PRO A 80 6.60 -35.26 7.47
C PRO A 80 7.59 -34.34 8.18
N SER A 81 8.04 -34.71 9.40
CA SER A 81 8.92 -33.90 10.23
C SER A 81 10.42 -34.22 10.06
N TYR A 82 10.81 -35.27 9.33
CA TYR A 82 12.22 -35.66 9.26
C TYR A 82 13.10 -34.51 8.71
N PHE A 83 14.29 -34.36 9.29
CA PHE A 83 15.01 -33.09 9.29
C PHE A 83 15.49 -32.62 7.91
N ASN A 84 16.06 -33.55 7.13
CA ASN A 84 16.62 -33.31 5.80
C ASN A 84 15.63 -33.66 4.67
N ARG A 85 14.33 -33.42 4.90
CA ARG A 85 13.32 -33.43 3.84
C ARG A 85 13.48 -32.21 2.94
N ASP A 86 13.20 -32.37 1.66
CA ASP A 86 12.84 -31.24 0.82
C ASP A 86 11.58 -30.58 1.39
N ARG A 87 11.53 -29.26 1.31
CA ARG A 87 10.45 -28.44 1.90
C ARG A 87 9.59 -27.84 0.81
N PHE A 88 8.28 -27.78 1.04
CA PHE A 88 7.34 -27.15 0.12
C PHE A 88 6.59 -25.99 0.80
N VAL A 89 6.48 -24.85 0.10
CA VAL A 89 5.74 -23.67 0.53
C VAL A 89 4.75 -23.25 -0.55
N LEU A 90 3.47 -23.16 -0.19
CA LEU A 90 2.42 -22.62 -1.07
C LEU A 90 2.22 -21.13 -0.78
N SER A 91 2.95 -20.23 -1.45
CA SER A 91 2.82 -18.79 -1.20
C SER A 91 1.49 -18.22 -1.69
N ASN A 92 0.95 -18.75 -2.80
CA ASN A 92 -0.42 -18.52 -3.26
C ASN A 92 -1.43 -19.36 -2.44
N GLY A 93 -1.38 -19.24 -1.11
CA GLY A 93 -2.03 -20.13 -0.15
C GLY A 93 -3.54 -20.31 -0.30
N HIS A 94 -4.24 -19.39 -0.98
CA HIS A 94 -5.68 -19.54 -1.28
C HIS A 94 -5.97 -20.81 -2.09
N THR A 95 -5.00 -21.29 -2.87
CA THR A 95 -5.04 -22.55 -3.64
C THR A 95 -4.79 -23.81 -2.79
N CYS A 96 -4.86 -23.73 -1.46
CA CYS A 96 -4.52 -24.78 -0.48
C CYS A 96 -4.96 -26.21 -0.80
N LEU A 97 -6.13 -26.41 -1.42
CA LEU A 97 -6.60 -27.70 -1.90
C LEU A 97 -5.59 -28.40 -2.83
N PHE A 98 -4.75 -27.67 -3.56
CA PHE A 98 -3.63 -28.21 -4.33
C PHE A 98 -2.70 -29.03 -3.42
N GLN A 99 -2.16 -28.41 -2.37
CA GLN A 99 -1.24 -29.04 -1.43
C GLN A 99 -1.92 -30.17 -0.64
N TYR A 100 -3.12 -29.92 -0.10
CA TYR A 100 -3.85 -30.92 0.69
C TYR A 100 -4.17 -32.18 -0.15
N THR A 101 -4.61 -32.00 -1.41
CA THR A 101 -4.95 -33.13 -2.28
C THR A 101 -3.71 -33.94 -2.65
N PHE A 102 -2.56 -33.30 -2.93
CA PHE A 102 -1.32 -34.06 -3.13
C PHE A 102 -0.83 -34.77 -1.87
N MET A 103 -0.95 -34.16 -0.69
CA MET A 103 -0.67 -34.82 0.60
C MET A 103 -1.54 -36.07 0.80
N HIS A 104 -2.84 -35.99 0.45
CA HIS A 104 -3.73 -37.14 0.48
C HIS A 104 -3.28 -38.25 -0.50
N LEU A 105 -3.05 -37.90 -1.77
CA LEU A 105 -2.73 -38.87 -2.83
C LEU A 105 -1.40 -39.59 -2.60
N VAL A 106 -0.36 -38.90 -2.09
CA VAL A 106 0.91 -39.54 -1.71
C VAL A 106 0.86 -40.26 -0.35
N GLY A 107 -0.29 -40.20 0.33
CA GLY A 107 -0.58 -40.96 1.53
C GLY A 107 0.08 -40.44 2.80
N TYR A 108 -0.09 -39.15 3.10
CA TYR A 108 0.07 -38.64 4.47
C TYR A 108 -1.02 -39.28 5.35
N ASP A 109 -0.63 -39.77 6.54
CA ASP A 109 -1.54 -40.59 7.36
C ASP A 109 -2.68 -39.77 8.01
N ASN A 110 -2.48 -38.47 8.23
CA ASN A 110 -3.50 -37.54 8.75
C ASN A 110 -4.41 -36.94 7.66
N MET A 111 -3.93 -36.80 6.42
CA MET A 111 -4.63 -36.15 5.31
C MET A 111 -5.52 -37.16 4.57
N THR A 112 -6.63 -37.56 5.20
CA THR A 112 -7.61 -38.49 4.63
C THR A 112 -8.58 -37.79 3.66
N LEU A 113 -9.31 -38.55 2.84
CA LEU A 113 -10.38 -38.01 1.99
C LEU A 113 -11.52 -37.35 2.81
N ASP A 114 -11.74 -37.82 4.05
CA ASP A 114 -12.69 -37.19 4.98
C ASP A 114 -12.18 -35.82 5.46
N GLN A 115 -10.87 -35.68 5.68
CA GLN A 115 -10.24 -34.40 5.98
C GLN A 115 -10.28 -33.43 4.80
N LEU A 116 -10.03 -33.90 3.56
CA LEU A 116 -10.25 -33.07 2.36
C LEU A 116 -11.69 -32.55 2.28
N LYS A 117 -12.68 -33.43 2.51
CA LYS A 117 -14.11 -33.07 2.55
C LYS A 117 -14.46 -32.08 3.66
N SER A 118 -13.62 -31.90 4.67
CA SER A 118 -13.85 -30.91 5.73
C SER A 118 -13.49 -29.46 5.34
N TYR A 119 -12.89 -29.24 4.16
CA TYR A 119 -12.62 -27.90 3.60
C TYR A 119 -13.89 -27.03 3.55
N HIS A 120 -13.87 -25.83 4.14
CA HIS A 120 -15.03 -24.93 4.37
C HIS A 120 -16.22 -25.52 5.15
N SER A 121 -16.07 -26.70 5.74
CA SER A 121 -17.09 -27.27 6.63
C SER A 121 -17.12 -26.56 8.00
N LYS A 122 -18.13 -26.88 8.81
CA LYS A 122 -18.25 -26.38 10.19
C LYS A 122 -17.41 -27.18 11.21
N ARG A 123 -16.55 -28.09 10.76
CA ARG A 123 -15.73 -28.95 11.62
C ARG A 123 -14.57 -28.18 12.24
N VAL A 124 -14.47 -28.22 13.56
CA VAL A 124 -13.35 -27.65 14.33
C VAL A 124 -12.11 -28.54 14.35
N ASP A 125 -12.25 -29.80 13.92
CA ASP A 125 -11.17 -30.80 13.76
C ASP A 125 -10.68 -30.94 12.31
N SER A 126 -11.00 -29.95 11.46
CA SER A 126 -10.55 -29.86 10.08
C SER A 126 -9.04 -29.60 10.01
N LEU A 127 -8.32 -30.41 9.24
CA LEU A 127 -6.93 -30.19 8.84
C LEU A 127 -6.84 -29.50 7.46
N CYS A 128 -7.97 -29.03 6.94
CA CYS A 128 -8.08 -28.33 5.65
C CYS A 128 -8.69 -26.92 5.83
N PRO A 129 -8.06 -26.02 6.59
CA PRO A 129 -8.45 -24.62 6.65
C PRO A 129 -8.33 -23.93 5.28
N GLY A 130 -9.00 -22.78 5.13
CA GLY A 130 -9.08 -22.02 3.88
C GLY A 130 -7.73 -21.57 3.31
N HIS A 131 -6.68 -21.56 4.13
CA HIS A 131 -5.27 -21.33 3.79
C HIS A 131 -4.41 -22.31 4.61
N PRO A 132 -3.18 -22.66 4.19
CA PRO A 132 -2.31 -23.58 4.94
C PRO A 132 -1.88 -22.99 6.28
N GLU A 133 -1.88 -23.82 7.33
CA GLU A 133 -1.54 -23.46 8.71
C GLU A 133 -0.47 -24.42 9.27
N ILE A 134 0.60 -23.87 9.89
CA ILE A 134 1.84 -24.58 10.27
C ILE A 134 1.65 -25.70 11.32
N GLU A 135 0.54 -25.67 12.06
CA GLU A 135 0.13 -26.70 13.01
C GLU A 135 -0.24 -28.04 12.35
N HIS A 136 -0.47 -28.07 11.03
CA HIS A 136 -0.78 -29.29 10.30
C HIS A 136 0.47 -29.93 9.70
N GLU A 137 0.67 -31.23 9.93
CA GLU A 137 1.86 -31.95 9.44
C GLU A 137 1.95 -31.87 7.91
N GLY A 138 3.13 -31.53 7.38
CA GLY A 138 3.34 -31.32 5.94
C GLY A 138 3.13 -29.88 5.46
N ILE A 139 2.71 -28.97 6.35
CA ILE A 139 2.72 -27.53 6.12
C ILE A 139 3.97 -26.93 6.79
N GLU A 140 4.89 -26.38 5.99
CA GLU A 140 6.15 -25.81 6.53
C GLU A 140 5.93 -24.47 7.25
N VAL A 141 4.98 -23.65 6.77
CA VAL A 141 4.65 -22.29 7.24
C VAL A 141 3.19 -21.95 6.93
N THR A 142 2.57 -21.12 7.76
CA THR A 142 1.23 -20.56 7.50
C THR A 142 1.30 -19.51 6.40
N THR A 143 0.49 -19.64 5.35
CA THR A 143 0.45 -18.71 4.21
C THR A 143 -0.96 -18.16 3.96
N GLY A 144 -1.17 -17.45 2.84
CA GLY A 144 -2.42 -16.77 2.51
C GLY A 144 -2.21 -15.28 2.23
N PRO A 145 -1.70 -14.48 3.19
CA PRO A 145 -1.18 -13.16 2.89
C PRO A 145 -0.05 -13.28 1.86
N LEU A 146 -0.23 -12.66 0.71
CA LEU A 146 0.56 -12.91 -0.49
C LEU A 146 2.01 -12.45 -0.30
N GLY A 147 2.93 -13.05 -1.06
CA GLY A 147 4.37 -12.81 -0.96
C GLY A 147 5.07 -13.33 0.31
N GLN A 148 4.36 -13.54 1.43
CA GLN A 148 4.95 -14.04 2.68
C GLN A 148 5.65 -15.38 2.50
N GLY A 149 5.02 -16.33 1.79
CA GLY A 149 5.57 -17.66 1.53
C GLY A 149 6.88 -17.61 0.72
N VAL A 150 7.06 -16.64 -0.17
CA VAL A 150 8.33 -16.40 -0.87
C VAL A 150 9.44 -16.08 0.13
N ALA A 151 9.21 -15.11 1.00
CA ALA A 151 10.19 -14.75 2.04
C ALA A 151 10.44 -15.90 3.03
N ASN A 152 9.40 -16.65 3.41
CA ASN A 152 9.58 -17.82 4.27
C ASN A 152 10.43 -18.91 3.58
N ALA A 153 10.20 -19.19 2.29
CA ALA A 153 10.98 -20.16 1.53
C ALA A 153 12.46 -19.75 1.40
N VAL A 154 12.75 -18.45 1.25
CA VAL A 154 14.12 -17.92 1.34
C VAL A 154 14.74 -18.24 2.72
N GLY A 155 13.98 -18.09 3.81
CA GLY A 155 14.45 -18.45 5.16
C GLY A 155 14.72 -19.94 5.35
N LEU A 156 13.86 -20.83 4.83
CA LEU A 156 14.05 -22.28 4.86
C LEU A 156 15.29 -22.69 4.04
N ALA A 157 15.51 -22.05 2.88
CA ALA A 157 16.69 -22.26 2.05
C ALA A 157 17.97 -21.78 2.76
N MET A 158 17.96 -20.59 3.37
CA MET A 158 19.07 -20.08 4.19
C MET A 158 19.41 -20.99 5.36
N ALA A 159 18.41 -21.48 6.10
CA ALA A 159 18.61 -22.42 7.21
C ALA A 159 19.33 -23.69 6.74
N SER A 160 18.85 -24.30 5.65
CA SER A 160 19.48 -25.49 5.06
C SER A 160 20.92 -25.21 4.62
N LYS A 161 21.16 -24.08 3.93
CA LYS A 161 22.48 -23.66 3.42
C LYS A 161 23.48 -23.41 4.55
N HIS A 162 23.02 -22.78 5.63
CA HIS A 162 23.81 -22.50 6.84
C HIS A 162 24.18 -23.78 7.59
N LEU A 163 23.20 -24.66 7.83
CA LEU A 163 23.43 -25.94 8.51
C LEU A 163 24.33 -26.87 7.69
N ALA A 164 24.17 -26.90 6.37
CA ALA A 164 25.06 -27.63 5.46
C ALA A 164 26.50 -27.14 5.56
N ALA A 165 26.74 -25.82 5.60
CA ALA A 165 28.07 -25.23 5.71
C ALA A 165 28.79 -25.53 7.04
N ILE A 166 28.04 -25.81 8.12
CA ILE A 166 28.60 -26.18 9.42
C ILE A 166 28.80 -27.70 9.55
N TYR A 167 27.82 -28.51 9.12
CA TYR A 167 27.78 -29.93 9.48
C TYR A 167 28.15 -30.89 8.35
N ASN A 168 28.03 -30.52 7.07
CA ASN A 168 28.45 -31.42 6.00
C ASN A 168 29.96 -31.61 6.02
N GLN A 169 30.40 -32.82 5.73
CA GLN A 169 31.81 -33.21 5.62
C GLN A 169 32.00 -34.02 4.33
N PRO A 170 33.23 -34.20 3.82
CA PRO A 170 33.47 -35.06 2.66
C PRO A 170 32.88 -36.47 2.87
N GLY A 171 31.99 -36.89 1.96
CA GLY A 171 31.24 -38.15 2.08
C GLY A 171 30.02 -38.14 3.01
N PHE A 172 29.76 -37.04 3.73
CA PHE A 172 28.64 -36.88 4.67
C PHE A 172 27.80 -35.62 4.41
N PRO A 173 26.93 -35.63 3.38
CA PRO A 173 25.94 -34.58 3.14
C PRO A 173 24.74 -34.76 4.08
N VAL A 174 24.90 -34.44 5.37
CA VAL A 174 23.85 -34.60 6.39
C VAL A 174 22.73 -33.56 6.28
N VAL A 175 22.96 -32.45 5.58
CA VAL A 175 21.95 -31.48 5.15
C VAL A 175 22.15 -31.14 3.68
N ASP A 176 21.22 -31.54 2.81
CA ASP A 176 21.28 -31.34 1.35
C ASP A 176 19.90 -31.05 0.72
N ASN A 177 18.88 -30.74 1.53
CA ASN A 177 17.52 -30.56 1.05
C ASN A 177 17.30 -29.31 0.18
N MET A 178 16.35 -29.43 -0.75
CA MET A 178 15.79 -28.30 -1.51
C MET A 178 14.66 -27.63 -0.74
N THR A 179 14.35 -26.40 -1.13
CA THR A 179 13.09 -25.70 -0.82
C THR A 179 12.39 -25.37 -2.14
N TRP A 180 11.14 -25.81 -2.26
CA TRP A 180 10.26 -25.59 -3.40
C TRP A 180 9.16 -24.61 -3.00
N CYS A 181 9.01 -23.50 -3.71
CA CYS A 181 8.02 -22.47 -3.39
C CYS A 181 7.09 -22.24 -4.57
N MET A 182 5.81 -22.56 -4.41
CA MET A 182 4.78 -22.29 -5.41
C MET A 182 4.22 -20.88 -5.22
N ILE A 183 4.10 -20.13 -6.32
CA ILE A 183 3.59 -18.76 -6.33
C ILE A 183 2.61 -18.56 -7.49
N GLY A 184 1.81 -17.50 -7.43
CA GLY A 184 1.04 -16.97 -8.57
C GLY A 184 1.28 -15.47 -8.72
N ASP A 185 0.67 -14.83 -9.71
CA ASP A 185 0.97 -13.46 -10.16
C ASP A 185 0.98 -12.44 -9.01
N ALA A 186 -0.02 -12.47 -8.14
CA ALA A 186 -0.17 -11.53 -7.04
C ALA A 186 0.95 -11.63 -5.97
N CYS A 187 1.65 -12.78 -5.85
CA CYS A 187 2.83 -12.86 -5.01
C CYS A 187 4.02 -12.05 -5.55
N LEU A 188 4.09 -11.81 -6.87
CA LEU A 188 5.15 -11.00 -7.51
C LEU A 188 4.85 -9.50 -7.53
N GLN A 189 3.64 -9.11 -7.14
CA GLN A 189 3.23 -7.70 -6.94
C GLN A 189 3.49 -7.23 -5.51
N GLU A 190 3.61 -8.15 -4.55
CA GLU A 190 3.86 -7.86 -3.14
C GLU A 190 5.34 -7.52 -2.86
N GLY A 191 5.60 -6.36 -2.24
CA GLY A 191 6.95 -5.85 -2.01
C GLY A 191 7.86 -6.80 -1.24
N VAL A 192 7.32 -7.51 -0.23
CA VAL A 192 8.05 -8.50 0.57
C VAL A 192 8.64 -9.65 -0.26
N ALA A 193 7.97 -10.06 -1.34
CA ALA A 193 8.48 -11.09 -2.22
C ALA A 193 9.64 -10.56 -3.07
N LEU A 194 9.55 -9.32 -3.56
CA LEU A 194 10.60 -8.67 -4.35
C LEU A 194 11.86 -8.41 -3.52
N GLU A 195 11.69 -7.95 -2.26
CA GLU A 195 12.76 -7.84 -1.28
C GLU A 195 13.48 -9.19 -1.07
N ALA A 196 12.73 -10.28 -0.87
CA ALA A 196 13.28 -11.61 -0.63
C ALA A 196 13.93 -12.24 -1.88
N ILE A 197 13.35 -12.04 -3.06
CA ILE A 197 13.89 -12.49 -4.35
C ILE A 197 15.26 -11.85 -4.61
N SER A 198 15.38 -10.54 -4.35
CA SER A 198 16.64 -9.80 -4.46
C SER A 198 17.72 -10.38 -3.55
N LEU A 199 17.38 -10.67 -2.29
CA LEU A 199 18.31 -11.25 -1.31
C LEU A 199 18.74 -12.69 -1.64
N ALA A 200 17.80 -13.54 -2.06
CA ALA A 200 18.09 -14.94 -2.36
C ALA A 200 19.03 -15.12 -3.57
N GLY A 201 18.88 -14.27 -4.59
CA GLY A 201 19.79 -14.19 -5.73
C GLY A 201 21.16 -13.66 -5.35
N HIS A 202 21.21 -12.58 -4.56
CA HIS A 202 22.45 -12.03 -3.98
C HIS A 202 23.26 -13.08 -3.21
N TRP A 203 22.60 -13.88 -2.37
CA TRP A 203 23.22 -14.97 -1.62
C TRP A 203 23.44 -16.27 -2.40
N LYS A 204 23.11 -16.34 -3.71
CA LYS A 204 23.16 -17.59 -4.52
C LYS A 204 22.57 -18.81 -3.78
N LEU A 205 21.33 -18.70 -3.29
CA LEU A 205 20.63 -19.80 -2.61
C LEU A 205 20.18 -20.91 -3.60
N ASN A 206 21.12 -21.65 -4.17
CA ASN A 206 20.86 -22.68 -5.19
C ASN A 206 20.05 -23.89 -4.73
N ASN A 207 19.77 -23.98 -3.43
CA ASN A 207 18.84 -24.94 -2.84
C ASN A 207 17.39 -24.42 -2.78
N LEU A 208 17.07 -23.33 -3.48
CA LEU A 208 15.74 -22.75 -3.61
C LEU A 208 15.29 -22.78 -5.07
N ALA A 209 14.08 -23.28 -5.30
CA ALA A 209 13.36 -23.14 -6.56
C ALA A 209 11.99 -22.49 -6.33
N ILE A 210 11.72 -21.40 -7.04
CA ILE A 210 10.38 -20.79 -7.13
C ILE A 210 9.72 -21.32 -8.40
N ILE A 211 8.50 -21.83 -8.25
CA ILE A 211 7.65 -22.30 -9.35
C ILE A 211 6.48 -21.32 -9.46
N TYR A 212 6.37 -20.67 -10.60
CA TYR A 212 5.40 -19.62 -10.85
C TYR A 212 4.26 -20.15 -11.72
N ASP A 213 3.05 -20.18 -11.14
CA ASP A 213 1.78 -20.36 -11.83
C ASP A 213 1.48 -19.11 -12.66
N ASN A 214 2.01 -19.08 -13.88
CA ASN A 214 1.80 -17.98 -14.82
C ASN A 214 0.49 -18.22 -15.58
N ASN A 215 -0.62 -17.94 -14.91
CA ASN A 215 -1.97 -18.09 -15.46
C ASN A 215 -2.57 -16.78 -16.00
N GLN A 216 -1.88 -15.64 -15.78
CA GLN A 216 -2.24 -14.30 -16.26
C GLN A 216 -3.58 -13.73 -15.75
N ILE A 217 -4.12 -14.27 -14.65
CA ILE A 217 -5.40 -13.85 -14.05
C ILE A 217 -5.27 -13.56 -12.54
N THR A 218 -5.84 -12.45 -12.10
CA THR A 218 -6.03 -12.09 -10.67
C THR A 218 -7.52 -11.99 -10.34
N CYS A 219 -7.87 -11.53 -9.12
CA CYS A 219 -9.26 -11.28 -8.72
C CYS A 219 -9.97 -10.26 -9.61
N ASP A 220 -9.27 -9.24 -10.09
CA ASP A 220 -9.86 -8.09 -10.80
C ASP A 220 -10.02 -8.35 -12.31
N GLY A 221 -9.28 -9.31 -12.86
CA GLY A 221 -9.26 -9.60 -14.29
C GLY A 221 -7.93 -10.19 -14.74
N SER A 222 -7.48 -9.78 -15.93
CA SER A 222 -6.14 -10.10 -16.43
C SER A 222 -5.06 -9.31 -15.70
N VAL A 223 -3.86 -9.89 -15.61
CA VAL A 223 -2.72 -9.30 -14.86
C VAL A 223 -2.27 -7.95 -15.44
N ASP A 224 -2.44 -7.75 -16.75
CA ASP A 224 -2.10 -6.52 -17.48
C ASP A 224 -2.92 -5.29 -17.07
N LEU A 225 -4.01 -5.46 -16.31
CA LEU A 225 -4.72 -4.36 -15.63
C LEU A 225 -3.84 -3.60 -14.63
N ALA A 226 -2.83 -4.26 -14.05
CA ALA A 226 -1.98 -3.69 -12.99
C ALA A 226 -0.48 -4.02 -13.12
N ASN A 227 -0.09 -5.02 -13.91
CA ASN A 227 1.30 -5.43 -14.09
C ASN A 227 1.59 -5.90 -15.53
N THR A 228 2.57 -5.28 -16.18
CA THR A 228 3.04 -5.61 -17.54
C THR A 228 4.56 -5.81 -17.60
N GLU A 229 5.18 -6.17 -16.47
CA GLU A 229 6.63 -6.36 -16.34
C GLU A 229 7.15 -7.59 -17.10
N ASP A 230 8.39 -7.51 -17.62
CA ASP A 230 9.17 -8.71 -17.97
C ASP A 230 9.64 -9.41 -16.69
N VAL A 231 8.79 -10.29 -16.17
CA VAL A 231 9.08 -11.11 -14.98
C VAL A 231 10.37 -11.93 -15.15
N ASN A 232 10.59 -12.53 -16.32
CA ASN A 232 11.77 -13.36 -16.56
C ASN A 232 13.05 -12.50 -16.61
N GLY A 233 12.98 -11.31 -17.21
CA GLY A 233 14.03 -10.29 -17.16
C GLY A 233 14.33 -9.85 -15.72
N LYS A 234 13.31 -9.53 -14.93
CA LYS A 234 13.42 -9.15 -13.50
C LYS A 234 14.11 -10.23 -12.67
N MET A 235 13.77 -11.50 -12.87
CA MET A 235 14.41 -12.63 -12.16
C MET A 235 15.87 -12.82 -12.58
N ARG A 236 16.20 -12.73 -13.88
CA ARG A 236 17.59 -12.78 -14.37
C ARG A 236 18.43 -11.62 -13.82
N ALA A 237 17.88 -10.40 -13.81
CA ALA A 237 18.52 -9.22 -13.23
C ALA A 237 18.76 -9.36 -11.71
N SER A 238 17.89 -10.11 -11.03
CA SER A 238 18.03 -10.46 -9.60
C SER A 238 19.03 -11.60 -9.35
N GLY A 239 19.72 -12.12 -10.37
CA GLY A 239 20.75 -13.17 -10.23
C GLY A 239 20.24 -14.62 -10.25
N TRP A 240 18.97 -14.83 -10.63
CA TRP A 240 18.36 -16.17 -10.68
C TRP A 240 18.64 -16.88 -12.00
N ASN A 241 18.68 -18.22 -11.95
CA ASN A 241 18.47 -19.07 -13.12
C ASN A 241 16.97 -19.02 -13.51
N VAL A 242 16.65 -19.01 -14.80
CA VAL A 242 15.25 -18.89 -15.27
C VAL A 242 14.96 -19.94 -16.34
N ILE A 243 13.92 -20.73 -16.12
CA ILE A 243 13.45 -21.78 -17.02
C ILE A 243 11.98 -21.48 -17.38
N ASP A 244 11.63 -21.53 -18.66
CA ASP A 244 10.26 -21.39 -19.16
C ASP A 244 9.68 -22.77 -19.47
N VAL A 245 8.45 -23.04 -19.00
CA VAL A 245 7.62 -24.20 -19.40
C VAL A 245 6.35 -23.66 -20.04
N PHE A 246 6.18 -23.94 -21.34
CA PHE A 246 5.12 -23.34 -22.17
C PHE A 246 3.77 -24.04 -22.06
N ASP A 247 3.73 -25.34 -21.74
CA ASP A 247 2.52 -26.09 -21.38
C ASP A 247 2.62 -26.58 -19.93
N GLY A 248 2.21 -25.74 -18.99
CA GLY A 248 2.08 -26.11 -17.58
C GLY A 248 0.83 -26.90 -17.24
N VAL A 249 -0.04 -27.18 -18.22
CA VAL A 249 -1.37 -27.77 -18.03
C VAL A 249 -1.35 -29.28 -18.24
N PHE A 250 -0.55 -29.77 -19.19
CA PHE A 250 -0.48 -31.19 -19.55
C PHE A 250 0.95 -31.77 -19.57
N ASP A 251 2.00 -30.95 -19.83
CA ASP A 251 3.37 -31.46 -19.97
C ASP A 251 4.07 -31.72 -18.62
N VAL A 252 3.72 -32.84 -17.99
CA VAL A 252 4.38 -33.36 -16.78
C VAL A 252 5.89 -33.59 -17.02
N ASN A 253 6.32 -33.93 -18.25
CA ASN A 253 7.73 -34.20 -18.55
C ASN A 253 8.56 -32.91 -18.60
N GLY A 254 8.12 -31.88 -19.32
CA GLY A 254 8.81 -30.59 -19.36
C GLY A 254 8.92 -29.93 -17.98
N ILE A 255 7.88 -30.05 -17.14
CA ILE A 255 7.95 -29.60 -15.75
C ILE A 255 8.95 -30.45 -14.94
N LEU A 256 8.94 -31.77 -15.09
CA LEU A 256 9.88 -32.69 -14.42
C LEU A 256 11.34 -32.35 -14.77
N GLU A 257 11.64 -32.14 -16.05
CA GLU A 257 12.98 -31.72 -16.53
C GLU A 257 13.40 -30.36 -15.95
N ALA A 258 12.49 -29.38 -15.91
CA ALA A 258 12.75 -28.07 -15.32
C ALA A 258 13.05 -28.16 -13.81
N LEU A 259 12.31 -29.00 -13.07
CA LEU A 259 12.52 -29.20 -11.63
C LEU A 259 13.81 -29.99 -11.31
N ILE A 260 14.15 -31.01 -12.12
CA ILE A 260 15.45 -31.71 -12.01
C ILE A 260 16.60 -30.73 -12.28
N THR A 261 16.49 -29.92 -13.34
CA THR A 261 17.47 -28.90 -13.70
C THR A 261 17.63 -27.84 -12.61
N SER A 262 16.53 -27.46 -11.95
CA SER A 262 16.54 -26.53 -10.81
C SER A 262 17.39 -27.05 -9.65
N ARG A 263 17.30 -28.34 -9.30
CA ARG A 263 18.13 -28.97 -8.25
C ARG A 263 19.62 -29.01 -8.62
N ALA A 264 19.94 -29.10 -9.92
CA ALA A 264 21.31 -29.16 -10.41
C ALA A 264 21.98 -27.77 -10.59
N SER A 265 21.26 -26.67 -10.34
CA SER A 265 21.75 -25.30 -10.58
C SER A 265 22.80 -24.83 -9.56
N ASP A 266 23.64 -23.87 -9.96
CA ASP A 266 24.54 -23.10 -9.10
C ASP A 266 23.87 -21.84 -8.48
N LYS A 267 22.63 -21.57 -8.88
CA LYS A 267 21.84 -20.38 -8.52
C LYS A 267 20.43 -20.77 -8.06
N PRO A 268 19.73 -19.92 -7.29
CA PRO A 268 18.29 -20.10 -7.09
C PRO A 268 17.59 -20.09 -8.46
N THR A 269 16.63 -20.98 -8.66
CA THR A 269 15.95 -21.15 -9.96
C THR A 269 14.50 -20.69 -9.92
N PHE A 270 14.09 -19.92 -10.93
CA PHE A 270 12.72 -19.51 -11.17
C PHE A 270 12.18 -20.28 -12.38
N VAL A 271 11.16 -21.11 -12.16
CA VAL A 271 10.48 -21.87 -13.20
C VAL A 271 9.17 -21.16 -13.53
N ASN A 272 9.12 -20.51 -14.68
CA ASN A 272 7.93 -19.84 -15.19
C ASN A 272 7.06 -20.88 -15.92
N VAL A 273 5.95 -21.28 -15.31
CA VAL A 273 5.09 -22.36 -15.82
C VAL A 273 3.76 -21.77 -16.27
N ARG A 274 3.51 -21.79 -17.59
CA ARG A 274 2.29 -21.20 -18.18
C ARG A 274 1.11 -22.15 -18.02
N THR A 275 0.11 -21.77 -17.22
CA THR A 275 -1.08 -22.60 -16.98
C THR A 275 -2.36 -21.92 -17.45
N ILE A 276 -3.50 -22.60 -17.31
CA ILE A 276 -4.83 -22.04 -17.55
C ILE A 276 -5.63 -22.17 -16.26
N ILE A 277 -5.94 -21.03 -15.62
CA ILE A 277 -6.78 -20.99 -14.43
C ILE A 277 -8.18 -21.57 -14.76
N GLY A 278 -8.68 -22.48 -13.92
CA GLY A 278 -9.99 -23.10 -14.11
C GLY A 278 -10.10 -23.99 -15.35
N VAL A 279 -9.00 -24.53 -15.86
CA VAL A 279 -8.95 -25.46 -17.01
C VAL A 279 -10.04 -26.54 -16.95
N GLY A 280 -10.77 -26.71 -18.05
CA GLY A 280 -11.90 -27.65 -18.18
C GLY A 280 -13.26 -27.08 -17.75
N SER A 281 -13.30 -25.99 -16.98
CA SER A 281 -14.54 -25.29 -16.64
C SER A 281 -15.01 -24.35 -17.75
N ALA A 282 -16.29 -23.98 -17.72
CA ALA A 282 -16.87 -22.98 -18.63
C ALA A 282 -16.34 -21.54 -18.41
N VAL A 283 -15.56 -21.30 -17.35
CA VAL A 283 -14.95 -20.01 -16.99
C VAL A 283 -13.42 -20.07 -16.98
N ALA A 284 -12.82 -21.03 -17.69
CA ALA A 284 -11.38 -21.11 -17.86
C ALA A 284 -10.78 -19.81 -18.41
N ASN A 285 -9.58 -19.45 -17.95
CA ASN A 285 -8.89 -18.20 -18.29
C ASN A 285 -9.69 -16.91 -17.97
N ASN A 286 -10.47 -16.93 -16.89
CA ASN A 286 -11.27 -15.79 -16.44
C ASN A 286 -11.20 -15.62 -14.91
N ALA A 287 -11.23 -14.38 -14.42
CA ALA A 287 -11.24 -14.08 -12.97
C ALA A 287 -12.37 -14.77 -12.20
N LYS A 288 -13.51 -15.08 -12.87
CA LYS A 288 -14.59 -15.89 -12.29
C LYS A 288 -14.14 -17.28 -11.82
N ALA A 289 -13.06 -17.83 -12.36
CA ALA A 289 -12.52 -19.11 -11.91
C ALA A 289 -11.72 -19.03 -10.59
N HIS A 290 -11.36 -17.83 -10.14
CA HIS A 290 -10.37 -17.64 -9.08
C HIS A 290 -10.84 -18.12 -7.70
N GLY A 291 -11.92 -17.52 -7.16
CA GLY A 291 -12.34 -17.67 -5.76
C GLY A 291 -13.82 -18.00 -5.56
N ALA A 292 -14.44 -18.65 -6.54
CA ALA A 292 -15.82 -19.10 -6.47
C ALA A 292 -15.94 -20.56 -6.92
N ALA A 293 -16.87 -21.30 -6.30
CA ALA A 293 -17.30 -22.59 -6.82
C ALA A 293 -18.06 -22.40 -8.15
N PHE A 294 -17.94 -23.36 -9.07
CA PHE A 294 -18.48 -23.20 -10.43
C PHE A 294 -19.99 -23.44 -10.55
N GLY A 295 -20.62 -24.02 -9.52
CA GLY A 295 -22.01 -24.47 -9.57
C GLY A 295 -22.12 -25.91 -10.07
N SER A 296 -22.96 -26.71 -9.41
CA SER A 296 -23.16 -28.14 -9.67
C SER A 296 -23.32 -28.51 -11.15
N GLU A 297 -24.08 -27.75 -11.94
CA GLU A 297 -24.24 -27.99 -13.38
C GLU A 297 -22.93 -27.82 -14.16
N ALA A 298 -22.13 -26.80 -13.85
CA ALA A 298 -20.84 -26.58 -14.49
C ALA A 298 -19.83 -27.67 -14.11
N VAL A 299 -19.86 -28.14 -12.85
CA VAL A 299 -19.04 -29.27 -12.39
C VAL A 299 -19.44 -30.57 -13.09
N ALA A 300 -20.74 -30.86 -13.21
CA ALA A 300 -21.26 -32.02 -13.94
C ALA A 300 -20.89 -31.97 -15.43
N ASN A 301 -20.95 -30.80 -16.07
CA ASN A 301 -20.55 -30.64 -17.47
C ASN A 301 -19.02 -30.76 -17.67
N MET A 302 -18.21 -30.34 -16.70
CA MET A 302 -16.77 -30.59 -16.69
C MET A 302 -16.42 -32.08 -16.54
N LYS A 303 -17.15 -32.82 -15.70
CA LYS A 303 -16.99 -34.28 -15.58
C LYS A 303 -17.28 -34.98 -16.93
N LYS A 304 -18.39 -34.61 -17.59
CA LYS A 304 -18.72 -35.12 -18.94
C LYS A 304 -17.62 -34.84 -19.96
N SER A 305 -17.04 -33.64 -19.99
CA SER A 305 -15.98 -33.29 -20.95
C SER A 305 -14.67 -34.05 -20.71
N PHE A 306 -14.41 -34.50 -19.47
CA PHE A 306 -13.30 -35.38 -19.13
C PHE A 306 -13.63 -36.89 -19.23
N GLY A 307 -14.83 -37.26 -19.68
CA GLY A 307 -15.26 -38.67 -19.80
C GLY A 307 -15.62 -39.34 -18.47
N MET A 308 -15.99 -38.55 -17.46
CA MET A 308 -16.36 -39.00 -16.12
C MET A 308 -17.86 -38.91 -15.87
N ASP A 309 -18.36 -39.72 -14.93
CA ASP A 309 -19.76 -39.70 -14.50
C ASP A 309 -20.11 -38.34 -13.87
N PRO A 310 -21.08 -37.58 -14.42
CA PRO A 310 -21.48 -36.28 -13.89
C PRO A 310 -22.06 -36.33 -12.47
N GLU A 311 -22.72 -37.42 -12.08
CA GLU A 311 -23.45 -37.55 -10.81
C GLU A 311 -22.55 -38.09 -9.68
N ALA A 312 -21.39 -38.63 -10.02
CA ALA A 312 -20.44 -39.19 -9.07
C ALA A 312 -19.58 -38.09 -8.42
N HIS A 313 -19.59 -37.97 -7.09
CA HIS A 313 -18.83 -36.95 -6.36
C HIS A 313 -17.68 -37.51 -5.53
N PHE A 314 -16.55 -36.81 -5.51
CA PHE A 314 -15.34 -37.14 -4.75
C PHE A 314 -14.76 -38.54 -5.06
N VAL A 315 -14.95 -39.03 -6.28
CA VAL A 315 -14.46 -40.35 -6.71
C VAL A 315 -13.00 -40.25 -7.13
N ILE A 316 -12.16 -41.07 -6.50
CA ILE A 316 -10.76 -41.27 -6.85
C ILE A 316 -10.62 -42.76 -7.20
N PRO A 317 -10.39 -43.13 -8.47
CA PRO A 317 -10.21 -44.51 -8.87
C PRO A 317 -8.97 -45.15 -8.24
N ASP A 318 -9.00 -46.46 -7.98
CA ASP A 318 -7.86 -47.19 -7.40
C ASP A 318 -6.58 -47.04 -8.24
N THR A 319 -6.71 -46.95 -9.58
CA THR A 319 -5.57 -46.70 -10.49
C THR A 319 -4.84 -45.38 -10.22
N VAL A 320 -5.52 -44.37 -9.66
CA VAL A 320 -4.90 -43.11 -9.22
C VAL A 320 -4.14 -43.32 -7.90
N TYR A 321 -4.67 -44.10 -6.96
CA TYR A 321 -3.91 -44.46 -5.75
C TYR A 321 -2.71 -45.36 -6.05
N GLU A 322 -2.85 -46.31 -6.97
CA GLU A 322 -1.76 -47.16 -7.46
C GLU A 322 -0.63 -46.34 -8.09
N TYR A 323 -0.96 -45.30 -8.85
CA TYR A 323 0.01 -44.37 -9.43
C TYR A 323 0.88 -43.69 -8.36
N PHE A 324 0.33 -43.30 -7.20
CA PHE A 324 1.11 -42.69 -6.11
C PHE A 324 1.65 -43.70 -5.06
N HIS A 325 1.19 -44.96 -5.06
CA HIS A 325 1.46 -45.96 -4.01
C HIS A 325 2.95 -46.09 -3.63
N GLU A 326 3.86 -46.09 -4.62
CA GLU A 326 5.30 -46.25 -4.37
C GLU A 326 5.93 -45.12 -3.53
N VAL A 327 5.32 -43.93 -3.50
CA VAL A 327 5.90 -42.73 -2.87
C VAL A 327 6.09 -42.94 -1.37
N ARG A 328 5.13 -43.60 -0.69
CA ARG A 328 5.26 -44.02 0.73
C ARG A 328 6.51 -44.88 0.95
N SER A 329 6.74 -45.87 0.09
CA SER A 329 7.90 -46.75 0.19
C SER A 329 9.22 -46.01 -0.08
N ARG A 330 9.20 -45.04 -1.01
CA ARG A 330 10.36 -44.25 -1.41
C ARG A 330 10.76 -43.25 -0.32
N GLY A 331 9.79 -42.62 0.32
CA GLY A 331 10.01 -41.75 1.47
C GLY A 331 10.63 -42.47 2.66
N ALA A 332 10.12 -43.66 3.00
CA ALA A 332 10.72 -44.50 4.04
C ALA A 332 12.18 -44.89 3.72
N ARG A 333 12.52 -45.11 2.44
CA ARG A 333 13.93 -45.33 2.01
C ARG A 333 14.79 -44.08 2.17
N TYR A 334 14.30 -42.89 1.82
CA TYR A 334 15.05 -41.63 2.02
C TYR A 334 15.36 -41.40 3.49
N GLU A 335 14.37 -41.58 4.36
CA GLU A 335 14.51 -41.45 5.81
C GLU A 335 15.48 -42.49 6.40
N ALA A 336 15.34 -43.77 6.06
CA ALA A 336 16.22 -44.83 6.52
C ALA A 336 17.68 -44.65 6.06
N ASN A 337 17.88 -44.20 4.81
CA ASN A 337 19.21 -43.88 4.27
C ASN A 337 19.84 -42.68 5.00
N TRP A 338 19.07 -41.62 5.25
CA TRP A 338 19.54 -40.45 5.99
C TRP A 338 19.87 -40.78 7.45
N ASN A 339 19.03 -41.56 8.14
CA ASN A 339 19.32 -42.05 9.49
C ASN A 339 20.61 -42.89 9.54
N SER A 340 20.84 -43.72 8.52
CA SER A 340 22.08 -44.52 8.38
C SER A 340 23.31 -43.65 8.10
N LEU A 341 23.15 -42.58 7.31
CA LEU A 341 24.18 -41.58 7.05
C LEU A 341 24.55 -40.83 8.33
N VAL A 342 23.56 -40.35 9.10
CA VAL A 342 23.77 -39.64 10.38
C VAL A 342 24.39 -40.56 11.43
N ALA A 343 23.99 -41.83 11.50
CA ALA A 343 24.61 -42.82 12.39
C ALA A 343 26.08 -43.11 12.04
N SER A 344 26.43 -43.06 10.75
CA SER A 344 27.82 -43.21 10.27
C SER A 344 28.64 -41.94 10.52
N TYR A 345 28.06 -40.77 10.23
CA TYR A 345 28.61 -39.45 10.55
C TYR A 345 28.92 -39.31 12.05
N ALA A 346 28.05 -39.81 12.93
CA ALA A 346 28.27 -39.79 14.38
C ALA A 346 29.46 -40.63 14.86
N LYS A 347 29.90 -41.63 14.07
CA LYS A 347 31.13 -42.39 14.35
C LYS A 347 32.38 -41.64 13.88
N SER A 348 32.32 -41.02 12.70
CA SER A 348 33.46 -40.31 12.10
C SER A 348 33.69 -38.90 12.68
N HIS A 349 32.63 -38.20 13.08
CA HIS A 349 32.67 -36.81 13.53
C HIS A 349 31.89 -36.61 14.85
N PRO A 350 32.24 -37.31 15.95
CA PRO A 350 31.40 -37.41 17.14
C PRO A 350 31.10 -36.08 17.85
N GLN A 351 31.99 -35.09 17.78
CA GLN A 351 31.76 -33.74 18.35
C GLN A 351 30.73 -32.96 17.52
N LEU A 352 30.91 -32.89 16.19
CA LEU A 352 29.96 -32.23 15.29
C LEU A 352 28.60 -32.93 15.32
N ALA A 353 28.57 -34.26 15.35
CA ALA A 353 27.33 -35.02 15.47
C ALA A 353 26.61 -34.80 16.81
N ARG A 354 27.32 -34.58 17.91
CA ARG A 354 26.70 -34.19 19.19
C ARG A 354 26.02 -32.83 19.06
N GLU A 355 26.70 -31.86 18.46
CA GLU A 355 26.15 -30.53 18.20
C GLU A 355 24.93 -30.63 17.28
N PHE A 356 25.07 -31.25 16.10
CA PHE A 356 24.00 -31.49 15.12
C PHE A 356 22.77 -32.16 15.74
N ASN A 357 22.95 -33.22 16.54
CA ASN A 357 21.85 -33.89 17.21
C ASN A 357 21.13 -33.02 18.26
N LEU A 358 21.76 -31.97 18.80
CA LEU A 358 21.05 -30.95 19.59
C LEU A 358 20.26 -30.00 18.67
N ARG A 359 20.86 -29.54 17.56
CA ARG A 359 20.19 -28.71 16.54
C ARG A 359 18.91 -29.38 16.03
N VAL A 360 19.00 -30.65 15.62
CA VAL A 360 17.89 -31.46 15.07
C VAL A 360 16.75 -31.62 16.07
N ARG A 361 17.06 -31.73 17.37
CA ARG A 361 16.05 -31.83 18.44
C ARG A 361 15.56 -30.47 18.95
N GLY A 362 15.88 -29.36 18.26
CA GLY A 362 15.46 -28.02 18.66
C GLY A 362 16.07 -27.52 19.98
N LYS A 363 17.17 -28.13 20.44
CA LYS A 363 17.80 -27.80 21.73
C LYS A 363 18.87 -26.73 21.57
N MET A 364 18.97 -25.87 22.58
CA MET A 364 20.14 -24.99 22.73
C MET A 364 21.40 -25.84 22.88
N LEU A 365 22.50 -25.38 22.29
CA LEU A 365 23.78 -26.11 22.31
C LEU A 365 24.47 -26.10 23.67
N ASP A 366 24.13 -25.12 24.51
CA ASP A 366 24.66 -24.93 25.86
C ASP A 366 23.59 -24.21 26.71
N ASP A 367 23.81 -24.16 28.03
CA ASP A 367 23.02 -23.31 28.92
C ASP A 367 23.26 -21.83 28.57
N TRP A 368 22.19 -21.13 28.21
CA TRP A 368 22.24 -19.73 27.82
C TRP A 368 22.34 -18.78 29.03
N SER A 369 21.92 -19.22 30.22
CA SER A 369 21.80 -18.36 31.40
C SER A 369 23.15 -17.83 31.87
N LYS A 370 24.20 -18.67 31.83
CA LYS A 370 25.59 -18.31 32.17
C LYS A 370 26.23 -17.25 31.26
N TYR A 371 25.65 -16.98 30.08
CA TYR A 371 26.13 -15.95 29.15
C TYR A 371 25.43 -14.61 29.33
N ILE A 372 24.33 -14.55 30.10
CA ILE A 372 23.72 -13.28 30.50
C ILE A 372 24.54 -12.74 31.68
N PRO A 373 25.14 -11.54 31.58
CA PRO A 373 26.02 -11.06 32.64
C PRO A 373 25.29 -10.84 33.97
N SER A 374 26.03 -10.95 35.07
CA SER A 374 25.49 -10.72 36.41
C SER A 374 25.23 -9.23 36.64
N LYS A 375 24.34 -8.91 37.57
CA LYS A 375 23.91 -7.53 37.85
C LYS A 375 25.07 -6.63 38.28
N GLU A 376 26.05 -7.19 38.99
CA GLU A 376 27.25 -6.52 39.50
C GLU A 376 28.25 -6.19 38.37
N SER A 377 28.16 -6.89 37.24
CA SER A 377 29.03 -6.67 36.07
C SER A 377 28.52 -5.57 35.13
N PHE A 378 27.30 -5.08 35.33
CA PHE A 378 26.70 -4.04 34.49
C PHE A 378 27.23 -2.63 34.82
N PRO A 379 27.25 -1.72 33.83
CA PRO A 379 27.66 -0.35 34.06
C PRO A 379 26.72 0.34 35.05
N THR A 380 27.28 1.06 36.02
CA THR A 380 26.54 1.91 36.97
C THR A 380 26.31 3.33 36.46
N GLY A 381 27.09 3.75 35.45
CA GLY A 381 26.94 5.05 34.79
C GLY A 381 25.84 5.07 33.72
N PRO A 382 25.29 6.24 33.35
CA PRO A 382 24.21 6.35 32.38
C PRO A 382 24.53 5.66 31.04
N THR A 383 23.65 4.76 30.61
CA THR A 383 23.86 3.85 29.47
C THR A 383 22.58 3.76 28.62
N PRO A 384 22.63 3.87 27.28
CA PRO A 384 21.45 3.68 26.44
C PRO A 384 20.99 2.23 26.45
N SER A 385 19.68 1.96 26.50
CA SER A 385 19.23 0.57 26.53
C SER A 385 19.53 -0.18 25.22
N ARG A 386 19.70 0.51 24.07
CA ARG A 386 20.28 -0.13 22.86
C ARG A 386 21.70 -0.66 23.06
N LYS A 387 22.53 0.02 23.85
CA LYS A 387 23.89 -0.43 24.19
C LYS A 387 23.84 -1.54 25.23
N SER A 388 22.94 -1.44 26.21
CA SER A 388 22.64 -2.51 27.16
C SER A 388 22.21 -3.80 26.47
N ALA A 389 21.42 -3.73 25.39
CA ALA A 389 21.08 -4.90 24.60
C ALA A 389 22.29 -5.51 23.90
N GLY A 390 23.26 -4.71 23.45
CA GLY A 390 24.55 -5.21 22.99
C GLY A 390 25.34 -5.93 24.10
N ILE A 391 25.34 -5.40 25.33
CA ILE A 391 26.01 -6.01 26.50
C ILE A 391 25.44 -7.41 26.81
N VAL A 392 24.13 -7.62 26.63
CA VAL A 392 23.46 -8.92 26.88
C VAL A 392 23.48 -9.84 25.66
N CYS A 393 23.17 -9.32 24.47
CA CYS A 393 23.02 -10.12 23.25
C CYS A 393 24.36 -10.57 22.65
N ASN A 394 25.42 -9.77 22.75
CA ASN A 394 26.68 -10.09 22.08
C ASN A 394 27.39 -11.31 22.71
N PRO A 395 27.45 -11.49 24.05
CA PRO A 395 27.93 -12.73 24.66
C PRO A 395 27.09 -13.95 24.29
N LEU A 396 25.75 -13.83 24.26
CA LEU A 396 24.85 -14.89 23.81
C LEU A 396 25.13 -15.28 22.36
N ALA A 397 25.14 -14.31 21.44
CA ALA A 397 25.38 -14.54 20.02
C ALA A 397 26.79 -15.08 19.73
N GLN A 398 27.81 -14.65 20.47
CA GLN A 398 29.18 -15.15 20.32
C GLN A 398 29.27 -16.65 20.66
N ASN A 399 28.65 -17.10 21.75
CA ASN A 399 28.82 -18.45 22.29
C ASN A 399 27.75 -19.46 21.82
N LEU A 400 26.50 -19.02 21.65
CA LEU A 400 25.38 -19.89 21.29
C LEU A 400 25.16 -19.88 19.77
N LYS A 401 25.63 -20.92 19.08
CA LYS A 401 25.45 -21.05 17.62
C LYS A 401 23.98 -21.28 17.18
N ASN A 402 23.03 -21.35 18.11
CA ASN A 402 21.60 -21.24 17.80
C ASN A 402 21.21 -19.84 17.27
N PHE A 403 21.96 -18.80 17.64
CA PHE A 403 21.61 -17.43 17.34
C PHE A 403 22.09 -17.07 15.93
N MET A 404 21.17 -16.59 15.10
CA MET A 404 21.49 -15.86 13.86
C MET A 404 20.95 -14.44 14.01
N VAL A 405 21.84 -13.46 14.06
CA VAL A 405 21.50 -12.05 14.30
C VAL A 405 21.55 -11.31 12.97
N GLY A 406 20.71 -10.31 12.75
CA GLY A 406 20.85 -9.47 11.57
C GLY A 406 20.19 -8.10 11.69
N THR A 407 20.65 -7.16 10.88
CA THR A 407 20.20 -5.76 10.94
C THR A 407 19.76 -5.26 9.56
N ALA A 408 18.63 -4.57 9.51
CA ALA A 408 18.21 -3.85 8.31
C ALA A 408 19.03 -2.57 8.16
N ASP A 409 20.22 -2.69 7.55
CA ASP A 409 21.23 -1.65 7.27
C ASP A 409 21.77 -0.82 8.48
N LEU A 410 21.23 -1.04 9.68
CA LEU A 410 21.47 -0.19 10.86
C LEU A 410 22.52 -0.75 11.84
N SER A 411 23.39 -1.64 11.37
CA SER A 411 24.52 -2.25 12.11
C SER A 411 25.22 -1.33 13.13
N PRO A 412 25.74 -0.13 12.77
CA PRO A 412 26.42 0.76 13.72
C PRO A 412 25.47 1.42 14.74
N SER A 413 24.19 1.53 14.42
CA SER A 413 23.19 2.23 15.25
C SER A 413 22.59 1.35 16.34
N VAL A 414 22.49 0.03 16.10
CA VAL A 414 21.74 -0.92 16.95
C VAL A 414 22.59 -1.73 17.93
N ASN A 415 23.93 -1.67 17.86
CA ASN A 415 24.88 -2.33 18.79
C ASN A 415 24.86 -3.89 18.80
N MET A 416 24.34 -4.53 17.76
CA MET A 416 24.19 -6.00 17.66
C MET A 416 25.41 -6.75 17.10
N ILE A 417 26.54 -6.07 16.87
CA ILE A 417 27.79 -6.70 16.41
C ILE A 417 28.60 -7.21 17.60
N TRP A 418 28.89 -8.52 17.62
CA TRP A 418 29.89 -9.11 18.51
C TRP A 418 31.25 -9.23 17.83
N LYS A 419 32.29 -9.44 18.65
CA LYS A 419 33.68 -9.61 18.19
C LYS A 419 33.83 -10.90 17.38
N ASP A 420 34.62 -10.87 16.32
CA ASP A 420 34.92 -12.04 15.48
C ASP A 420 33.66 -12.67 14.81
N LYS A 421 32.61 -11.86 14.58
CA LYS A 421 31.43 -12.28 13.82
C LYS A 421 31.77 -12.66 12.37
N VAL A 422 31.08 -13.66 11.84
CA VAL A 422 31.12 -14.04 10.42
C VAL A 422 29.76 -13.71 9.79
N ASP A 423 29.79 -13.03 8.65
CA ASP A 423 28.58 -12.62 7.93
C ASP A 423 28.06 -13.74 7.04
N PHE A 424 26.74 -13.99 7.05
CA PHE A 424 26.09 -14.93 6.15
C PHE A 424 26.14 -14.36 4.73
N GLN A 425 26.97 -14.95 3.88
CA GLN A 425 27.27 -14.41 2.56
C GLN A 425 27.62 -15.53 1.56
N ASN A 426 27.45 -15.25 0.27
CA ASN A 426 28.07 -16.08 -0.76
C ASN A 426 29.61 -15.99 -0.64
N PRO A 427 30.34 -17.09 -0.40
CA PRO A 427 31.79 -17.07 -0.21
C PRO A 427 32.57 -16.62 -1.46
N GLU A 428 31.97 -16.67 -2.65
CA GLU A 428 32.56 -16.14 -3.88
C GLU A 428 32.50 -14.60 -3.94
N LEU A 429 31.53 -13.98 -3.27
CA LEU A 429 31.39 -12.53 -3.28
C LEU A 429 32.57 -11.87 -2.58
N LYS A 430 33.11 -10.82 -3.20
CA LYS A 430 34.10 -9.92 -2.60
C LYS A 430 33.51 -8.52 -2.61
N THR A 431 33.16 -8.00 -1.43
CA THR A 431 32.48 -6.70 -1.31
C THR A 431 33.47 -5.55 -1.43
N ALA A 432 33.03 -4.42 -2.01
CA ALA A 432 33.86 -3.23 -2.17
C ALA A 432 34.29 -2.59 -0.83
N CYS A 433 33.51 -2.79 0.24
CA CYS A 433 33.84 -2.33 1.59
C CYS A 433 34.75 -3.31 2.38
N GLY A 434 35.15 -4.44 1.80
CA GLY A 434 36.01 -5.44 2.46
C GLY A 434 35.31 -6.33 3.49
N ILE A 435 34.03 -6.09 3.79
CA ILE A 435 33.21 -6.92 4.69
C ILE A 435 32.76 -8.17 3.93
N ASN A 436 33.42 -9.30 4.19
CA ASN A 436 33.19 -10.57 3.52
C ASN A 436 32.73 -11.65 4.51
N GLY A 437 32.22 -12.76 3.99
CA GLY A 437 31.73 -13.87 4.80
C GLY A 437 31.49 -15.13 3.97
N ASP A 438 30.75 -16.08 4.56
CA ASP A 438 30.39 -17.36 3.97
C ASP A 438 29.08 -17.89 4.57
N TYR A 439 28.59 -19.06 4.14
CA TYR A 439 27.31 -19.60 4.61
C TYR A 439 27.31 -20.09 6.07
N SER A 440 28.48 -20.32 6.70
CA SER A 440 28.57 -20.60 8.14
C SER A 440 28.33 -19.34 9.00
N GLY A 441 28.33 -18.16 8.36
CA GLY A 441 28.06 -16.88 8.99
C GLY A 441 26.72 -16.84 9.74
N ARG A 442 26.72 -16.12 10.86
CA ARG A 442 25.55 -15.96 11.76
C ARG A 442 25.14 -14.50 11.95
N TYR A 443 25.78 -13.58 11.25
CA TYR A 443 25.37 -12.18 11.17
C TYR A 443 24.82 -11.87 9.77
N ILE A 444 23.64 -11.26 9.68
CA ILE A 444 22.93 -11.06 8.42
C ILE A 444 22.77 -9.56 8.14
N HIS A 445 23.31 -9.12 7.00
CA HIS A 445 23.03 -7.79 6.45
C HIS A 445 21.80 -7.90 5.54
N TRP A 446 20.64 -7.44 6.01
CA TRP A 446 19.38 -7.51 5.24
C TRP A 446 19.28 -6.40 4.18
N GLY A 447 20.07 -5.33 4.31
CA GLY A 447 19.79 -4.04 3.66
C GLY A 447 18.49 -3.42 4.18
N ILE A 448 17.96 -2.42 3.49
CA ILE A 448 16.74 -1.71 3.85
C ILE A 448 15.52 -2.55 3.41
N ARG A 449 15.21 -3.60 4.19
CA ARG A 449 14.25 -4.67 3.85
C ARG A 449 13.59 -5.24 5.12
N GLU A 450 12.94 -4.39 5.91
CA GLU A 450 12.33 -4.77 7.18
C GLU A 450 11.27 -5.88 7.05
N HIS A 451 10.47 -5.84 5.99
CA HIS A 451 9.40 -6.81 5.77
C HIS A 451 9.99 -8.18 5.45
N ALA A 452 10.92 -8.27 4.49
CA ALA A 452 11.64 -9.52 4.24
C ALA A 452 12.51 -9.96 5.42
N MET A 453 13.12 -9.06 6.19
CA MET A 453 13.89 -9.42 7.39
C MET A 453 13.05 -10.23 8.39
N ALA A 454 11.84 -9.75 8.72
CA ALA A 454 10.95 -10.48 9.62
C ALA A 454 10.39 -11.76 8.98
N SER A 455 10.00 -11.71 7.70
CA SER A 455 9.37 -12.84 7.01
C SER A 455 10.36 -13.96 6.64
N ILE A 456 11.62 -13.65 6.32
CA ILE A 456 12.69 -14.63 6.17
C ILE A 456 13.06 -15.23 7.53
N SER A 457 13.05 -14.42 8.60
CA SER A 457 13.21 -14.93 9.97
C SER A 457 12.11 -15.92 10.38
N ASN A 458 10.88 -15.79 9.85
CA ASN A 458 9.84 -16.82 10.04
C ASN A 458 10.28 -18.15 9.43
N GLY A 459 10.83 -18.16 8.21
CA GLY A 459 11.40 -19.36 7.59
C GLY A 459 12.56 -19.97 8.40
N LEU A 460 13.48 -19.13 8.91
CA LEU A 460 14.59 -19.60 9.76
C LEU A 460 14.09 -20.30 11.04
N ALA A 461 13.09 -19.72 11.72
CA ALA A 461 12.50 -20.29 12.94
C ALA A 461 11.60 -21.51 12.68
N ALA A 462 10.91 -21.55 11.53
CA ALA A 462 10.01 -22.63 11.13
C ALA A 462 10.74 -23.88 10.63
N PHE A 463 11.95 -23.74 10.07
CA PHE A 463 12.76 -24.83 9.49
C PHE A 463 12.76 -26.11 10.35
N ASN A 464 12.97 -25.91 11.66
CA ASN A 464 12.64 -26.83 12.75
C ASN A 464 12.73 -26.03 14.05
N ARG A 465 11.68 -26.04 14.89
CA ARG A 465 11.58 -25.13 16.06
C ARG A 465 12.78 -25.30 17.00
N GLY A 466 13.38 -24.19 17.44
CA GLY A 466 14.58 -24.16 18.29
C GLY A 466 15.90 -24.50 17.59
N THR A 467 15.88 -24.96 16.33
CA THR A 467 17.09 -25.17 15.54
C THR A 467 17.78 -23.84 15.25
N ILE A 468 17.08 -22.80 14.79
CA ILE A 468 17.65 -21.45 14.65
C ILE A 468 16.77 -20.50 15.45
N LEU A 469 17.40 -19.65 16.27
CA LEU A 469 16.79 -18.51 16.92
C LEU A 469 17.22 -17.25 16.14
N PRO A 470 16.37 -16.72 15.25
CA PRO A 470 16.66 -15.49 14.55
C PRO A 470 16.48 -14.28 15.49
N ILE A 471 17.43 -13.36 15.43
CA ILE A 471 17.38 -12.06 16.08
C ILE A 471 17.45 -10.98 15.02
N THR A 472 16.43 -10.14 14.92
CA THR A 472 16.37 -9.05 13.93
C THR A 472 16.59 -7.70 14.59
N SER A 473 17.08 -6.69 13.87
CA SER A 473 17.14 -5.33 14.40
C SER A 473 17.00 -4.24 13.34
N THR A 474 16.21 -3.22 13.70
CA THR A 474 16.04 -1.95 12.99
C THR A 474 15.60 -0.89 14.03
N PHE A 475 15.24 0.31 13.60
CA PHE A 475 14.56 1.29 14.45
C PHE A 475 13.11 0.86 14.72
N PHE A 476 12.59 1.14 15.92
CA PHE A 476 11.28 0.65 16.33
C PHE A 476 10.19 1.11 15.36
N ILE A 477 10.25 2.36 14.89
CA ILE A 477 9.35 2.91 13.88
C ILE A 477 9.29 2.07 12.60
N PHE A 478 10.42 1.54 12.10
CA PHE A 478 10.48 0.78 10.85
C PHE A 478 9.94 -0.64 10.98
N TYR A 479 9.75 -1.17 12.19
CA TYR A 479 8.97 -2.39 12.36
C TYR A 479 7.51 -2.24 11.88
N ILE A 480 6.99 -1.01 11.67
CA ILE A 480 5.70 -0.82 10.97
C ILE A 480 5.70 -1.44 9.55
N TYR A 481 6.82 -1.38 8.81
CA TYR A 481 6.99 -2.06 7.53
C TYR A 481 7.02 -3.59 7.71
N ALA A 482 7.59 -4.07 8.82
CA ALA A 482 7.64 -5.49 9.17
C ALA A 482 6.36 -6.05 9.82
N ALA A 483 5.34 -5.22 10.07
CA ALA A 483 4.22 -5.59 10.94
C ALA A 483 3.47 -6.86 10.48
N ALA A 484 3.31 -7.04 9.18
CA ALA A 484 2.72 -8.26 8.61
C ALA A 484 3.62 -9.50 8.84
N GLY A 485 4.94 -9.38 8.68
CA GLY A 485 5.90 -10.45 8.97
C GLY A 485 5.89 -10.86 10.44
N ILE A 486 5.90 -9.89 11.36
CA ILE A 486 5.80 -10.14 12.82
C ILE A 486 4.46 -10.80 13.17
N ARG A 487 3.34 -10.31 12.62
CA ARG A 487 2.02 -10.93 12.81
C ARG A 487 2.02 -12.39 12.38
N MET A 488 2.66 -12.72 11.26
CA MET A 488 2.77 -14.11 10.82
C MET A 488 3.67 -14.95 11.73
N GLY A 489 4.75 -14.39 12.29
CA GLY A 489 5.58 -15.07 13.30
C GLY A 489 4.80 -15.38 14.59
N ALA A 490 3.98 -14.42 15.04
CA ALA A 490 3.13 -14.55 16.21
C ALA A 490 2.01 -15.58 16.01
N LEU A 491 1.32 -15.54 14.86
CA LEU A 491 0.28 -16.51 14.48
C LEU A 491 0.83 -17.95 14.44
N GLN A 492 2.02 -18.14 13.88
CA GLN A 492 2.69 -19.45 13.75
C GLN A 492 3.36 -19.97 15.04
N GLY A 493 3.37 -19.16 16.11
CA GLY A 493 4.05 -19.49 17.36
C GLY A 493 5.57 -19.68 17.21
N LEU A 494 6.23 -18.82 16.42
CA LEU A 494 7.66 -18.93 16.12
C LEU A 494 8.52 -18.17 17.14
N HIS A 495 9.59 -18.83 17.60
CA HIS A 495 10.54 -18.21 18.54
C HIS A 495 11.47 -17.25 17.82
N GLN A 496 11.33 -15.95 18.09
CA GLN A 496 12.10 -14.87 17.46
C GLN A 496 12.32 -13.72 18.44
N ILE A 497 13.42 -12.98 18.29
CA ILE A 497 13.71 -11.79 19.10
C ILE A 497 13.96 -10.58 18.19
N HIS A 498 13.04 -9.62 18.21
CA HIS A 498 13.13 -8.39 17.45
C HIS A 498 13.67 -7.27 18.34
N ILE A 499 14.87 -6.77 18.04
CA ILE A 499 15.54 -5.69 18.77
C ILE A 499 15.14 -4.36 18.10
N ALA A 500 14.30 -3.58 18.78
CA ALA A 500 13.65 -2.38 18.28
C ALA A 500 14.21 -1.14 18.96
N THR A 501 15.31 -0.60 18.42
CA THR A 501 16.02 0.56 18.98
C THR A 501 15.39 1.89 18.56
N HIS A 502 15.83 3.02 19.13
CA HIS A 502 15.32 4.36 18.75
C HIS A 502 13.80 4.42 18.99
N ASP A 503 13.40 4.02 20.19
CA ASP A 503 12.02 3.65 20.55
C ASP A 503 11.00 4.78 20.59
N SER A 504 11.41 6.04 20.75
CA SER A 504 10.55 7.12 21.25
C SER A 504 10.96 8.49 20.71
N ILE A 505 10.31 9.57 21.18
CA ILE A 505 10.75 10.95 20.94
C ILE A 505 12.20 11.22 21.36
N GLY A 506 12.77 10.42 22.28
CA GLY A 506 14.19 10.45 22.65
C GLY A 506 15.16 10.13 21.51
N THR A 507 14.66 9.60 20.38
CA THR A 507 15.39 9.54 19.10
C THR A 507 15.87 10.92 18.65
N GLY A 508 15.10 11.99 18.92
CA GLY A 508 15.55 13.36 18.73
C GLY A 508 15.51 13.86 17.29
N GLU A 509 16.68 14.17 16.71
CA GLU A 509 16.80 15.05 15.55
C GLU A 509 16.14 14.49 14.28
N ASP A 510 16.04 13.16 14.14
CA ASP A 510 15.37 12.47 13.02
C ASP A 510 13.85 12.79 12.93
N GLY A 511 13.25 13.25 14.04
CA GLY A 511 11.91 13.83 14.07
C GLY A 511 10.74 12.86 13.89
N PRO A 512 9.51 13.37 13.63
CA PRO A 512 8.28 12.59 13.73
C PRO A 512 8.18 11.41 12.76
N THR A 513 8.96 11.39 11.69
CA THR A 513 9.03 10.24 10.76
C THR A 513 9.77 9.04 11.36
N HIS A 514 10.56 9.25 12.42
CA HIS A 514 11.37 8.25 13.10
C HIS A 514 10.98 8.02 14.57
N GLN A 515 9.96 8.71 15.07
CA GLN A 515 9.56 8.71 16.48
C GLN A 515 8.22 7.95 16.64
N PRO A 516 8.21 6.71 17.17
CA PRO A 516 7.00 5.94 17.40
C PRO A 516 6.05 6.61 18.41
N ILE A 517 4.74 6.58 18.11
CA ILE A 517 3.69 7.10 19.00
C ILE A 517 2.64 6.01 19.27
N ALA A 518 1.90 5.57 18.24
CA ALA A 518 0.83 4.56 18.37
C ALA A 518 1.29 3.11 18.08
N LEU A 519 2.51 2.93 17.54
CA LEU A 519 3.07 1.63 17.20
C LEU A 519 3.21 0.63 18.38
N PRO A 520 3.52 1.04 19.62
CA PRO A 520 3.47 0.12 20.77
C PRO A 520 2.08 -0.46 21.00
N SER A 521 1.01 0.31 20.77
CA SER A 521 -0.37 -0.17 20.95
C SER A 521 -0.70 -1.28 19.95
N LEU A 522 -0.17 -1.25 18.72
CA LEU A 522 -0.26 -2.35 17.75
C LEU A 522 0.37 -3.64 18.31
N TYR A 523 1.57 -3.56 18.87
CA TYR A 523 2.29 -4.75 19.35
C TYR A 523 1.82 -5.25 20.73
N ARG A 524 1.33 -4.37 21.60
CA ARG A 524 0.65 -4.76 22.85
C ARG A 524 -0.67 -5.49 22.57
N SER A 525 -1.42 -5.06 21.55
CA SER A 525 -2.69 -5.68 21.17
C SER A 525 -2.55 -6.93 20.30
N MET A 526 -1.48 -7.04 19.48
CA MET A 526 -1.21 -8.22 18.66
C MET A 526 -1.14 -9.50 19.52
N PRO A 527 -1.95 -10.55 19.28
CA PRO A 527 -1.88 -11.81 20.03
C PRO A 527 -0.53 -12.52 19.90
N ASN A 528 -0.18 -13.36 20.88
CA ASN A 528 1.04 -14.18 20.92
C ASN A 528 2.35 -13.44 20.54
N LEU A 529 2.62 -12.32 21.21
CA LEU A 529 3.83 -11.50 21.05
C LEU A 529 4.24 -10.87 22.39
N LEU A 530 5.50 -10.92 22.81
CA LEU A 530 5.96 -10.18 23.98
C LEU A 530 6.54 -8.82 23.56
N TYR A 531 5.77 -7.74 23.70
CA TYR A 531 6.33 -6.38 23.63
C TYR A 531 6.89 -5.99 25.01
N ILE A 532 8.22 -5.84 25.11
CA ILE A 532 8.95 -5.58 26.35
C ILE A 532 9.74 -4.28 26.21
N ARG A 533 9.58 -3.35 27.15
CA ARG A 533 10.24 -2.04 27.13
C ARG A 533 10.99 -1.74 28.44
N PRO A 534 12.24 -2.22 28.57
CA PRO A 534 13.05 -2.14 29.79
C PRO A 534 13.65 -0.75 30.05
N CYS A 535 13.76 -0.36 31.33
CA CYS A 535 14.27 0.96 31.74
C CYS A 535 15.79 1.08 31.92
N ASP A 536 16.51 -0.02 32.18
CA ASP A 536 17.97 -0.02 32.37
C ASP A 536 18.63 -1.34 31.92
N THR A 537 19.92 -1.52 32.17
CA THR A 537 20.65 -2.73 31.75
C THR A 537 20.17 -4.01 32.43
N GLU A 538 19.73 -3.93 33.69
CA GLU A 538 19.22 -5.07 34.45
C GLU A 538 17.85 -5.52 33.92
N GLU A 539 16.98 -4.56 33.58
CA GLU A 539 15.71 -4.90 32.91
C GLU A 539 15.92 -5.41 31.48
N VAL A 540 16.93 -4.93 30.75
CA VAL A 540 17.28 -5.50 29.43
C VAL A 540 17.71 -6.96 29.57
N ALA A 541 18.48 -7.32 30.61
CA ALA A 541 18.80 -8.71 30.90
C ALA A 541 17.52 -9.54 31.16
N GLY A 542 16.59 -9.01 31.95
CA GLY A 542 15.26 -9.60 32.16
C GLY A 542 14.46 -9.77 30.86
N ALA A 543 14.51 -8.81 29.95
CA ALA A 543 13.81 -8.88 28.67
C ALA A 543 14.36 -10.01 27.77
N PHE A 544 15.68 -10.22 27.75
CA PHE A 544 16.29 -11.37 27.06
C PHE A 544 15.95 -12.70 27.72
N ILE A 545 15.91 -12.78 29.06
CA ILE A 545 15.48 -13.99 29.80
C ILE A 545 14.03 -14.35 29.42
N ALA A 546 13.12 -13.38 29.44
CA ALA A 546 11.72 -13.58 29.09
C ALA A 546 11.59 -14.03 27.62
N ALA A 547 12.27 -13.36 26.71
CA ALA A 547 12.28 -13.71 25.29
C ALA A 547 12.88 -15.09 25.03
N LEU A 548 13.90 -15.53 25.76
CA LEU A 548 14.51 -16.87 25.60
C LEU A 548 13.65 -18.00 26.15
N ASN A 549 12.90 -17.76 27.24
CA ASN A 549 11.93 -18.70 27.78
C ASN A 549 10.67 -18.84 26.89
N ALA A 550 10.34 -17.81 26.11
CA ALA A 550 9.15 -17.72 25.26
C ALA A 550 9.24 -18.54 23.95
N THR A 551 9.53 -19.84 24.05
CA THR A 551 9.87 -20.73 22.91
C THR A 551 8.76 -20.96 21.86
N SER A 552 7.55 -20.45 22.10
CA SER A 552 6.40 -20.48 21.16
C SER A 552 5.83 -19.08 20.87
N THR A 553 6.56 -18.02 21.20
CA THR A 553 6.07 -16.64 21.19
C THR A 553 7.19 -15.68 20.77
N PRO A 554 7.08 -14.97 19.64
CA PRO A 554 8.05 -13.93 19.28
C PRO A 554 8.06 -12.79 20.30
N SER A 555 9.15 -12.04 20.36
CA SER A 555 9.34 -10.91 21.28
C SER A 555 9.84 -9.67 20.54
N ILE A 556 9.36 -8.48 20.92
CA ILE A 556 9.95 -7.19 20.55
C ILE A 556 10.52 -6.56 21.82
N ILE A 557 11.83 -6.30 21.84
CA ILE A 557 12.50 -5.55 22.91
C ILE A 557 12.74 -4.12 22.43
N SER A 558 12.03 -3.16 23.04
CA SER A 558 11.99 -1.75 22.63
C SER A 558 12.98 -0.91 23.45
N LEU A 559 13.86 -0.17 22.78
CA LEU A 559 15.12 0.33 23.36
C LEU A 559 15.46 1.78 22.96
N SER A 560 15.97 2.55 23.92
CA SER A 560 16.30 3.98 23.79
C SER A 560 17.53 4.24 22.91
N ARG A 561 17.57 5.42 22.28
CA ARG A 561 18.78 5.96 21.62
C ARG A 561 19.72 6.62 22.63
N GLN A 562 19.11 7.34 23.56
CA GLN A 562 19.68 8.20 24.60
C GLN A 562 20.10 7.43 25.86
N ASN A 563 21.04 7.99 26.62
CA ASN A 563 21.51 7.44 27.90
C ASN A 563 20.36 7.39 28.92
N LEU A 564 20.22 6.27 29.62
CA LEU A 564 19.30 6.10 30.74
C LEU A 564 20.10 5.96 32.04
N PRO A 565 19.65 6.54 33.19
CA PRO A 565 20.21 6.21 34.49
C PRO A 565 20.08 4.71 34.77
N GLN A 566 20.94 4.18 35.64
CA GLN A 566 20.95 2.76 36.02
C GLN A 566 20.53 2.65 37.48
N TYR A 567 19.69 1.66 37.81
CA TYR A 567 19.02 1.61 39.11
C TYR A 567 19.29 0.30 39.87
N PRO A 568 20.56 -0.07 40.13
CA PRO A 568 20.91 -1.39 40.68
C PRO A 568 20.28 -1.69 42.04
N ALA A 569 19.86 -0.68 42.82
CA ALA A 569 19.13 -0.88 44.07
C ALA A 569 17.63 -1.25 43.89
N HIS A 570 17.07 -1.06 42.69
CA HIS A 570 15.62 -1.12 42.42
C HIS A 570 15.25 -2.09 41.29
N THR A 571 16.03 -2.14 40.20
CA THR A 571 15.68 -2.95 39.02
C THR A 571 15.91 -4.44 39.25
N SER A 572 15.07 -5.27 38.61
CA SER A 572 15.08 -6.72 38.80
C SER A 572 14.76 -7.45 37.51
N ARG A 573 15.72 -8.26 37.02
CA ARG A 573 15.49 -9.18 35.89
C ARG A 573 14.35 -10.18 36.14
N ASP A 574 14.14 -10.56 37.39
CA ASP A 574 13.04 -11.45 37.82
C ASP A 574 11.70 -10.70 37.81
N GLY A 575 11.71 -9.42 38.21
CA GLY A 575 10.55 -8.53 38.09
C GLY A 575 10.06 -8.35 36.65
N VAL A 576 10.97 -8.35 35.67
CA VAL A 576 10.60 -8.33 34.24
C VAL A 576 9.84 -9.60 33.83
N GLN A 577 10.12 -10.77 34.42
CA GLN A 577 9.39 -12.01 34.11
C GLN A 577 7.91 -11.94 34.52
N LEU A 578 7.61 -11.12 35.53
CA LEU A 578 6.27 -10.88 36.04
C LEU A 578 5.55 -9.72 35.30
N GLY A 579 6.22 -9.09 34.33
CA GLY A 579 5.69 -8.05 33.44
C GLY A 579 5.55 -6.66 34.06
N ALA A 580 5.24 -6.59 35.35
CA ALA A 580 5.33 -5.39 36.18
C ALA A 580 5.65 -5.75 37.63
N TYR A 581 6.39 -4.90 38.33
CA TYR A 581 6.80 -5.12 39.72
C TYR A 581 7.00 -3.80 40.46
N VAL A 582 6.99 -3.86 41.80
CA VAL A 582 7.24 -2.68 42.64
C VAL A 582 8.74 -2.35 42.61
N PHE A 583 9.07 -1.23 41.98
CA PHE A 583 10.44 -0.72 41.81
C PHE A 583 10.93 0.03 43.06
N SER A 584 10.03 0.80 43.69
CA SER A 584 10.30 1.54 44.93
C SER A 584 9.01 1.62 45.73
N GLU A 585 8.87 0.78 46.76
CA GLU A 585 7.72 0.84 47.67
C GLU A 585 7.86 2.02 48.63
N GLN A 586 6.73 2.59 49.06
CA GLN A 586 6.69 3.72 49.99
C GLN A 586 5.47 3.61 50.92
N THR A 587 5.73 3.37 52.20
CA THR A 587 4.68 3.30 53.24
C THR A 587 3.91 4.61 53.32
N GLY A 588 2.58 4.51 53.25
CA GLY A 588 1.68 5.67 53.22
C GLY A 588 1.77 6.49 51.91
N ALA A 589 2.15 5.88 50.79
CA ALA A 589 2.13 6.53 49.49
C ALA A 589 0.72 6.91 49.05
N GLU A 590 0.56 8.16 48.64
CA GLU A 590 -0.66 8.85 48.21
C GLU A 590 -0.80 8.88 46.68
N VAL A 591 0.18 8.34 45.95
CA VAL A 591 0.11 8.09 44.49
C VAL A 591 1.02 6.93 44.13
N THR A 592 0.62 6.15 43.12
CA THR A 592 1.50 5.19 42.44
C THR A 592 1.93 5.76 41.10
N LEU A 593 3.23 5.88 40.86
CA LEU A 593 3.80 6.23 39.56
C LEU A 593 4.21 4.94 38.83
N ILE A 594 3.78 4.77 37.58
CA ILE A 594 4.26 3.70 36.70
C ILE A 594 5.28 4.32 35.74
N GLY A 595 6.54 3.89 35.85
CA GLY A 595 7.59 4.19 34.88
C GLY A 595 7.70 3.08 33.84
N VAL A 596 7.87 3.45 32.57
CA VAL A 596 8.00 2.49 31.47
C VAL A 596 9.21 2.87 30.60
N GLY A 597 10.11 1.93 30.36
CA GLY A 597 11.27 2.15 29.49
C GLY A 597 12.09 3.37 29.88
N ALA A 598 12.43 4.18 28.88
CA ALA A 598 13.20 5.41 29.05
C ALA A 598 12.55 6.43 30.00
N GLU A 599 11.22 6.43 30.14
CA GLU A 599 10.50 7.41 30.96
C GLU A 599 10.54 7.09 32.47
N MET A 600 11.15 5.98 32.90
CA MET A 600 11.40 5.69 34.32
C MET A 600 12.17 6.83 35.03
N VAL A 601 13.05 7.54 34.32
CA VAL A 601 13.77 8.71 34.88
C VAL A 601 12.80 9.78 35.39
N PHE A 602 11.78 10.09 34.60
CA PHE A 602 10.78 11.10 34.97
C PHE A 602 9.88 10.63 36.11
N ALA A 603 9.63 9.32 36.25
CA ALA A 603 8.91 8.77 37.39
C ALA A 603 9.70 8.91 38.71
N VAL A 604 11.02 8.68 38.67
CA VAL A 604 11.92 8.86 39.82
C VAL A 604 12.04 10.35 40.18
N GLU A 605 12.30 11.21 39.21
CA GLU A 605 12.35 12.67 39.43
C GLU A 605 11.04 13.24 39.99
N THR A 606 9.90 12.79 39.44
CA THR A 606 8.56 13.19 39.92
C THR A 606 8.35 12.78 41.38
N ARG A 607 8.72 11.55 41.77
CA ARG A 607 8.66 11.10 43.18
C ARG A 607 9.45 12.03 44.09
N ASP A 608 10.68 12.35 43.70
CA ASP A 608 11.60 13.11 44.55
C ASP A 608 11.16 14.57 44.72
N ILE A 609 10.61 15.18 43.67
CA ILE A 609 10.01 16.53 43.72
C ILE A 609 8.71 16.52 44.55
N LEU A 610 7.82 15.53 44.36
CA LEU A 610 6.60 15.38 45.16
C LEU A 610 6.90 15.29 46.66
N ALA A 611 7.89 14.49 47.04
CA ALA A 611 8.30 14.33 48.43
C ALA A 611 8.95 15.60 49.00
N LYS A 612 9.84 16.24 48.24
CA LYS A 612 10.66 17.38 48.71
C LYS A 612 9.89 18.70 48.75
N GLU A 613 9.07 19.00 47.74
CA GLU A 613 8.44 20.31 47.56
C GLU A 613 6.98 20.33 48.04
N TYR A 614 6.28 19.19 47.98
CA TYR A 614 4.85 19.10 48.31
C TYR A 614 4.54 18.18 49.50
N GLY A 615 5.54 17.47 50.04
CA GLY A 615 5.35 16.49 51.12
C GLY A 615 4.53 15.25 50.72
N ILE A 616 4.27 15.05 49.43
CA ILE A 616 3.45 13.96 48.89
C ILE A 616 4.32 12.72 48.74
N LYS A 617 3.87 11.61 49.34
CA LYS A 617 4.57 10.32 49.26
C LYS A 617 4.15 9.58 47.99
N ALA A 618 5.10 9.22 47.14
CA ALA A 618 4.85 8.43 45.94
C ALA A 618 5.62 7.10 45.98
N ARG A 619 4.99 6.02 45.50
CA ARG A 619 5.64 4.72 45.21
C ARG A 619 5.82 4.57 43.70
N ILE A 620 6.78 3.75 43.28
CA ILE A 620 7.08 3.50 41.85
C ILE A 620 6.90 2.03 41.51
N VAL A 621 6.22 1.76 40.41
CA VAL A 621 6.10 0.45 39.74
C VAL A 621 6.84 0.54 38.40
N SER A 622 7.65 -0.47 38.08
CA SER A 622 8.16 -0.65 36.71
C SER A 622 7.21 -1.58 35.96
N PHE A 623 6.91 -1.25 34.70
CA PHE A 623 5.93 -1.98 33.91
C PHE A 623 6.43 -2.28 32.47
N PRO A 624 7.50 -3.10 32.32
CA PRO A 624 8.09 -3.38 31.02
C PRO A 624 7.20 -4.19 30.06
N CYS A 625 6.29 -5.06 30.52
CA CYS A 625 5.48 -5.91 29.64
C CYS A 625 4.05 -6.17 30.15
N GLN A 626 3.05 -5.61 29.45
CA GLN A 626 1.62 -5.83 29.71
C GLN A 626 1.21 -7.30 29.62
N ARG A 627 1.70 -8.06 28.64
CA ARG A 627 1.29 -9.46 28.44
C ARG A 627 1.77 -10.40 29.54
N LEU A 628 3.01 -10.25 30.00
CA LEU A 628 3.52 -11.04 31.13
C LEU A 628 2.76 -10.71 32.42
N PHE A 629 2.37 -9.45 32.61
CA PHE A 629 1.59 -9.03 33.78
C PHE A 629 0.14 -9.56 33.73
N ASP A 630 -0.52 -9.49 32.58
CA ASP A 630 -1.87 -10.05 32.34
C ASP A 630 -1.93 -11.57 32.60
N GLN A 631 -0.80 -12.29 32.49
CA GLN A 631 -0.67 -13.73 32.78
C GLN A 631 -0.50 -14.06 34.28
N GLN A 632 -0.20 -13.07 35.14
CA GLN A 632 -0.02 -13.29 36.57
C GLN A 632 -1.35 -13.52 37.30
N SER A 633 -1.29 -14.02 38.53
CA SER A 633 -2.47 -14.16 39.39
C SER A 633 -3.12 -12.80 39.68
N ARG A 634 -4.45 -12.80 39.90
CA ARG A 634 -5.17 -11.56 40.26
C ARG A 634 -4.69 -11.01 41.59
N GLU A 635 -4.16 -11.86 42.45
CA GLU A 635 -3.58 -11.53 43.75
C GLU A 635 -2.29 -10.75 43.56
N TYR A 636 -1.39 -11.20 42.68
CA TYR A 636 -0.16 -10.48 42.33
C TYR A 636 -0.46 -9.15 41.62
N GLN A 637 -1.40 -9.14 40.68
CA GLN A 637 -1.83 -7.91 40.02
C GLN A 637 -2.40 -6.88 41.02
N GLN A 638 -3.15 -7.35 42.03
CA GLN A 638 -3.63 -6.54 43.16
C GLN A 638 -2.48 -6.03 44.05
N GLU A 639 -1.49 -6.86 44.34
CA GLU A 639 -0.32 -6.51 45.17
C GLU A 639 0.55 -5.43 44.52
N VAL A 640 0.84 -5.55 43.22
CA VAL A 640 1.69 -4.60 42.48
C VAL A 640 0.99 -3.26 42.29
N LEU A 641 -0.20 -3.24 41.66
CA LEU A 641 -0.88 -1.99 41.33
C LEU A 641 -1.62 -1.38 42.52
N GLN A 642 -2.13 -2.21 43.44
CA GLN A 642 -2.94 -1.79 44.59
C GLN A 642 -4.13 -0.91 44.17
N TYR A 643 -4.82 -1.28 43.09
CA TYR A 643 -5.93 -0.52 42.46
C TYR A 643 -7.16 -0.31 43.38
N ARG A 644 -7.20 -0.95 44.55
CA ARG A 644 -8.22 -0.72 45.60
C ARG A 644 -7.79 0.26 46.69
N ALA A 645 -6.53 0.70 46.69
CA ALA A 645 -6.09 1.78 47.57
C ALA A 645 -6.75 3.11 47.14
N ASP A 646 -7.05 3.97 48.11
CA ASP A 646 -7.69 5.28 47.89
C ASP A 646 -6.66 6.32 47.42
N ARG A 647 -6.05 6.04 46.26
CA ARG A 647 -5.02 6.89 45.63
C ARG A 647 -5.00 6.70 44.11
N PRO A 648 -4.61 7.74 43.34
CA PRO A 648 -4.43 7.61 41.90
C PRO A 648 -3.23 6.73 41.53
N ILE A 649 -3.34 6.08 40.37
CA ILE A 649 -2.23 5.46 39.65
C ILE A 649 -1.96 6.28 38.38
N VAL A 650 -0.72 6.74 38.19
CA VAL A 650 -0.32 7.59 37.06
C VAL A 650 0.78 6.90 36.26
N VAL A 651 0.56 6.66 34.96
CA VAL A 651 1.61 6.15 34.06
C VAL A 651 2.38 7.29 33.40
N ILE A 652 3.68 7.12 33.18
CA ILE A 652 4.54 8.05 32.46
C ILE A 652 5.23 7.28 31.33
N GLU A 653 4.82 7.54 30.09
CA GLU A 653 5.34 6.90 28.89
C GLU A 653 5.17 7.79 27.65
N ALA A 654 6.22 7.96 26.85
CA ALA A 654 6.23 8.86 25.70
C ALA A 654 5.58 8.27 24.43
N PHE A 655 4.40 7.65 24.59
CA PHE A 655 3.59 7.03 23.54
C PHE A 655 2.11 7.42 23.63
N ALA A 656 1.32 6.98 22.64
CA ALA A 656 -0.14 7.06 22.73
C ALA A 656 -0.65 6.24 23.93
N ILE A 657 -1.64 6.78 24.63
CA ILE A 657 -2.09 6.21 25.91
C ILE A 657 -2.90 4.91 25.79
N ASN A 658 -3.40 4.59 24.59
CA ASN A 658 -4.32 3.48 24.35
C ASN A 658 -3.80 2.14 24.88
N GLY A 659 -4.53 1.57 25.83
CA GLY A 659 -4.25 0.32 26.53
C GLY A 659 -3.82 0.51 27.99
N TRP A 660 -3.44 1.73 28.40
CA TRP A 660 -3.07 2.03 29.80
C TRP A 660 -4.25 2.25 30.74
N GLU A 661 -5.43 2.52 30.21
CA GLU A 661 -6.67 2.78 30.96
C GLU A 661 -7.12 1.54 31.78
N ARG A 662 -6.53 0.36 31.53
CA ARG A 662 -6.70 -0.85 32.34
C ARG A 662 -5.87 -0.83 33.64
N TYR A 663 -4.71 -0.16 33.64
CA TYR A 663 -3.70 -0.28 34.69
C TYR A 663 -3.47 1.03 35.47
N ALA A 664 -3.85 2.17 34.90
CA ALA A 664 -3.68 3.50 35.46
C ALA A 664 -4.96 4.33 35.37
N ASP A 665 -5.07 5.33 36.26
CA ASP A 665 -6.17 6.30 36.29
C ASP A 665 -5.86 7.56 35.49
N ALA A 666 -4.57 7.87 35.35
CA ALA A 666 -4.06 9.01 34.64
C ALA A 666 -2.76 8.68 33.91
N GLY A 667 -2.39 9.50 32.94
CA GLY A 667 -1.21 9.29 32.10
C GLY A 667 -0.49 10.59 31.79
N VAL A 668 0.83 10.52 31.65
CA VAL A 668 1.67 11.51 30.99
C VAL A 668 2.10 10.88 29.68
N SER A 669 1.40 11.23 28.61
CA SER A 669 1.43 10.56 27.30
C SER A 669 1.77 11.52 26.15
N MET A 670 1.92 10.94 24.95
CA MET A 670 1.94 11.67 23.69
C MET A 670 0.55 11.68 23.04
N SER A 671 0.04 12.87 22.75
CA SER A 671 -1.23 13.10 22.05
C SER A 671 -1.09 13.67 20.63
N SER A 672 0.15 13.82 20.14
CA SER A 672 0.49 14.23 18.77
C SER A 672 1.64 13.37 18.20
N PHE A 673 1.96 13.56 16.91
CA PHE A 673 3.28 13.18 16.40
C PHE A 673 4.39 13.95 17.14
N GLY A 674 5.60 13.39 17.13
CA GLY A 674 6.78 14.01 17.73
C GLY A 674 7.33 15.22 16.95
N LYS A 675 8.59 15.59 17.25
CA LYS A 675 9.23 16.79 16.69
C LYS A 675 10.73 16.54 16.44
N SER A 676 11.25 17.06 15.34
CA SER A 676 12.69 17.13 15.07
C SER A 676 13.32 18.19 16.00
N LEU A 677 13.90 17.71 17.09
CA LEU A 677 14.58 18.48 18.15
C LEU A 677 15.66 17.58 18.77
N PRO A 678 16.72 18.13 19.40
CA PRO A 678 17.62 17.32 20.22
C PRO A 678 16.85 16.52 21.28
N GLY A 679 17.24 15.27 21.54
CA GLY A 679 16.41 14.31 22.30
C GLY A 679 15.92 14.80 23.68
N GLY A 680 16.77 15.51 24.44
CA GLY A 680 16.35 16.13 25.71
C GLY A 680 15.31 17.24 25.51
N THR A 681 15.57 18.15 24.58
CA THR A 681 14.64 19.22 24.18
C THR A 681 13.33 18.70 23.60
N ALA A 682 13.32 17.51 22.99
CA ALA A 682 12.09 16.84 22.56
C ALA A 682 11.23 16.43 23.77
N TYR A 683 11.81 15.82 24.80
CA TYR A 683 11.11 15.51 26.05
C TYR A 683 10.60 16.77 26.76
N GLU A 684 11.44 17.81 26.89
CA GLU A 684 11.06 19.11 27.45
C GLU A 684 9.85 19.72 26.71
N HIS A 685 9.88 19.71 25.36
CA HIS A 685 8.82 20.26 24.52
C HIS A 685 7.47 19.56 24.72
N PHE A 686 7.47 18.24 24.93
CA PHE A 686 6.27 17.44 25.20
C PHE A 686 5.96 17.28 26.70
N GLY A 687 6.59 18.06 27.58
CA GLY A 687 6.26 18.12 29.00
C GLY A 687 6.76 16.93 29.84
N PHE A 688 7.71 16.15 29.32
CA PHE A 688 8.41 15.11 30.05
C PHE A 688 9.61 15.69 30.81
N ASP A 689 9.32 16.24 32.00
CA ASP A 689 10.28 16.73 33.00
C ASP A 689 9.62 16.51 34.37
N GLY A 690 10.32 15.96 35.36
CA GLY A 690 9.77 15.78 36.71
C GLY A 690 9.19 17.06 37.33
N LYS A 691 9.73 18.24 37.01
CA LYS A 691 9.23 19.56 37.45
C LYS A 691 7.93 19.98 36.77
N VAL A 692 7.67 19.48 35.55
CA VAL A 692 6.42 19.73 34.82
C VAL A 692 5.34 18.71 35.23
N ILE A 693 5.75 17.47 35.53
CA ILE A 693 4.86 16.38 35.90
C ILE A 693 4.41 16.47 37.37
N ALA A 694 5.32 16.72 38.31
CA ALA A 694 5.00 16.72 39.74
C ALA A 694 3.86 17.68 40.14
N PRO A 695 3.77 18.94 39.64
CA PRO A 695 2.63 19.82 39.94
C PRO A 695 1.28 19.26 39.44
N LYS A 696 1.27 18.58 38.29
CA LYS A 696 0.06 17.95 37.72
C LYS A 696 -0.38 16.75 38.55
N VAL A 697 0.56 15.89 38.95
CA VAL A 697 0.28 14.76 39.83
C VAL A 697 -0.17 15.23 41.22
N LYS A 698 0.44 16.30 41.74
CA LYS A 698 0.04 16.94 43.01
C LYS A 698 -1.41 17.43 42.98
N ALA A 699 -1.83 18.07 41.88
CA ALA A 699 -3.23 18.47 41.70
C ALA A 699 -4.20 17.27 41.65
N LEU A 700 -3.82 16.18 40.98
CA LEU A 700 -4.61 14.94 40.94
C LEU A 700 -4.75 14.28 42.33
N VAL A 701 -3.68 14.29 43.13
CA VAL A 701 -3.71 13.81 44.53
C VAL A 701 -4.62 14.71 45.39
N GLU A 702 -4.62 16.02 45.19
CA GLU A 702 -5.52 16.95 45.88
C GLU A 702 -7.00 16.76 45.48
N GLU A 703 -7.29 16.48 44.21
CA GLU A 703 -8.62 16.08 43.73
C GLU A 703 -9.09 14.80 44.43
N VAL A 704 -8.24 13.76 44.48
CA VAL A 704 -8.56 12.49 45.14
C VAL A 704 -8.73 12.64 46.66
N ARG A 705 -7.89 13.45 47.34
CA ARG A 705 -8.06 13.76 48.77
C ARG A 705 -9.40 14.46 49.07
N LYS A 706 -9.95 15.20 48.12
CA LYS A 706 -11.20 15.98 48.27
C LYS A 706 -12.45 15.18 47.87
N GLU A 707 -12.39 14.41 46.80
CA GLU A 707 -13.55 13.78 46.15
C GLU A 707 -13.54 12.24 46.21
N GLY A 708 -12.45 11.66 46.73
CA GLY A 708 -12.20 10.22 46.81
C GLY A 708 -11.77 9.62 45.47
N VAL A 709 -11.02 8.52 45.47
CA VAL A 709 -10.43 7.98 44.22
C VAL A 709 -11.45 7.58 43.14
N ARG A 710 -12.72 7.43 43.55
CA ARG A 710 -13.84 7.13 42.64
C ARG A 710 -14.10 8.20 41.59
N CYS A 711 -13.66 9.45 41.78
CA CYS A 711 -13.80 10.49 40.74
C CYS A 711 -13.01 10.16 39.45
N LEU A 712 -11.98 9.31 39.54
CA LEU A 712 -11.14 8.90 38.41
C LEU A 712 -11.57 7.56 37.78
N ARG A 713 -12.26 6.70 38.54
CA ARG A 713 -12.56 5.32 38.12
C ARG A 713 -13.58 5.30 36.98
N GLY A 714 -13.09 5.04 35.76
CA GLY A 714 -13.87 5.09 34.52
C GLY A 714 -13.76 6.41 33.74
N ASN A 715 -12.91 7.35 34.19
CA ASN A 715 -12.68 8.64 33.55
C ASN A 715 -11.18 8.94 33.52
N PHE A 716 -10.46 8.25 32.63
CA PHE A 716 -9.01 8.34 32.52
C PHE A 716 -8.53 9.78 32.24
N ARG A 717 -7.48 10.24 32.93
CA ARG A 717 -6.95 11.61 32.81
C ARG A 717 -5.61 11.66 32.07
N ASP A 718 -5.58 12.18 30.85
CA ASP A 718 -4.30 12.55 30.22
C ASP A 718 -3.83 13.91 30.77
N LEU A 719 -2.72 13.88 31.52
CA LEU A 719 -2.12 15.02 32.18
C LEU A 719 -1.26 15.88 31.23
N ASN A 720 -0.88 15.37 30.05
CA ASN A 720 -0.30 16.17 28.97
C ASN A 720 -1.35 16.75 28.02
N GLY A 721 -2.63 16.46 28.26
CA GLY A 721 -3.75 16.82 27.41
C GLY A 721 -4.14 15.65 26.53
N THR A 722 -5.44 15.39 26.42
CA THR A 722 -5.99 14.32 25.60
C THR A 722 -5.57 14.44 24.13
N MET A 723 -5.77 13.38 23.34
CA MET A 723 -5.91 13.55 21.89
C MET A 723 -7.05 14.55 21.63
N GLY A 724 -6.68 15.82 21.43
CA GLY A 724 -7.58 16.85 20.97
C GLY A 724 -7.94 16.55 19.52
N TYR A 725 -9.19 16.16 19.28
CA TYR A 725 -9.77 16.16 17.94
C TYR A 725 -9.80 17.60 17.40
N GLY A 726 -8.73 18.03 16.72
CA GLY A 726 -8.69 19.22 15.85
C GLY A 726 -8.98 20.60 16.48
N PHE A 727 -9.35 20.68 17.75
CA PHE A 727 -9.78 21.89 18.43
C PHE A 727 -9.14 21.97 19.82
N GLU A 728 -8.54 23.13 20.12
CA GLU A 728 -7.78 23.50 21.34
C GLU A 728 -6.25 23.25 21.36
N HIS A 729 -5.53 23.90 20.44
CA HIS A 729 -4.20 24.44 20.74
C HIS A 729 -4.23 25.98 20.76
N TYR A 730 -4.92 26.56 21.74
CA TYR A 730 -4.69 27.96 22.18
C TYR A 730 -5.22 28.24 23.60
N LYS A 731 -4.40 27.93 24.62
CA LYS A 731 -4.40 28.43 26.01
C LYS A 731 -3.05 28.00 26.62
N ALA A 732 -2.22 28.85 27.21
CA ALA A 732 -2.37 30.29 27.43
C ALA A 732 -1.01 31.02 27.49
N SER A 733 -0.99 32.25 27.00
CA SER A 733 -0.31 33.35 27.69
C SER A 733 -1.31 34.51 27.81
N SER A 734 -1.31 35.18 28.95
CA SER A 734 -2.35 36.13 29.33
C SER A 734 -2.30 37.44 28.52
N SER A 735 -3.35 37.74 27.74
CA SER A 735 -4.01 39.06 27.53
C SER A 735 -4.60 39.31 26.12
N ARG A 736 -5.94 39.14 25.99
CA ARG A 736 -6.85 39.60 24.88
C ARG A 736 -6.59 39.06 23.45
N PRO A 737 -7.55 39.19 22.50
CA PRO A 737 -9.00 39.41 22.60
C PRO A 737 -9.82 38.21 22.02
N GLU A 738 -11.14 38.35 21.86
CA GLU A 738 -12.03 37.33 21.28
C GLU A 738 -11.68 36.92 19.82
N PRO A 739 -12.05 35.69 19.39
CA PRO A 739 -11.75 35.21 18.04
C PRO A 739 -12.60 35.92 16.98
N LEU A 740 -11.94 36.74 16.16
CA LEU A 740 -12.52 37.55 15.08
C LEU A 740 -12.97 36.74 13.84
N PHE A 741 -13.10 35.42 13.95
CA PHE A 741 -13.47 34.51 12.86
C PHE A 741 -14.78 33.78 13.14
N SER A 742 -15.89 34.47 12.89
CA SER A 742 -17.22 33.85 12.78
C SER A 742 -17.95 34.32 11.52
N GLY A 743 -18.57 33.37 10.81
CA GLY A 743 -19.56 33.59 9.74
C GLY A 743 -19.06 34.24 8.45
N ILE A 744 -18.84 35.56 8.47
CA ILE A 744 -18.84 36.40 7.25
C ILE A 744 -17.44 36.58 6.66
N TRP A 745 -16.44 36.88 7.49
CA TRP A 745 -15.08 37.19 7.02
C TRP A 745 -14.37 36.00 6.36
N ALA A 746 -14.60 34.77 6.83
CA ALA A 746 -14.10 33.55 6.18
C ALA A 746 -14.71 33.33 4.78
N GLY A 747 -15.96 33.76 4.57
CA GLY A 747 -16.61 33.74 3.26
C GLY A 747 -16.00 34.76 2.29
N ILE A 748 -15.68 35.96 2.77
CA ILE A 748 -15.00 37.01 1.99
C ILE A 748 -13.62 36.53 1.53
N ALA A 749 -12.79 36.01 2.44
CA ALA A 749 -11.47 35.48 2.13
C ALA A 749 -11.47 34.25 1.20
N THR A 750 -12.61 33.55 1.10
CA THR A 750 -12.81 32.44 0.15
C THR A 750 -13.25 32.95 -1.22
N ASN A 751 -14.17 33.92 -1.27
CA ASN A 751 -14.70 34.49 -2.50
C ASN A 751 -13.76 35.49 -3.21
N MET A 752 -12.65 35.91 -2.60
CA MET A 752 -11.63 36.74 -3.28
C MET A 752 -11.14 36.16 -4.60
N TYR A 753 -11.00 34.83 -4.68
CA TYR A 753 -10.68 34.13 -5.94
C TYR A 753 -11.75 34.39 -7.01
N THR A 754 -13.02 34.19 -6.68
CA THR A 754 -14.13 34.37 -7.62
C THR A 754 -14.32 35.84 -8.02
N ILE A 755 -14.10 36.77 -7.10
CA ILE A 755 -14.12 38.22 -7.37
C ILE A 755 -12.99 38.60 -8.34
N GLY A 756 -11.77 38.09 -8.13
CA GLY A 756 -10.67 38.24 -9.08
C GLY A 756 -11.03 37.75 -10.49
N GLY A 757 -11.71 36.60 -10.57
CA GLY A 757 -12.16 36.03 -11.82
C GLY A 757 -13.24 36.86 -12.54
N VAL A 758 -14.16 37.49 -11.81
CA VAL A 758 -15.13 38.45 -12.37
C VAL A 758 -14.44 39.74 -12.83
N CYS A 759 -13.44 40.22 -12.09
CA CYS A 759 -12.68 41.41 -12.46
C CYS A 759 -11.81 41.20 -13.72
N ALA A 760 -11.34 39.97 -13.98
CA ALA A 760 -10.52 39.66 -15.15
C ALA A 760 -11.28 39.67 -16.49
N LEU A 761 -12.61 39.53 -16.47
CA LEU A 761 -13.42 39.31 -17.68
C LEU A 761 -13.22 40.36 -18.78
N PRO A 762 -13.19 41.69 -18.51
CA PRO A 762 -12.96 42.69 -19.55
C PRO A 762 -11.59 42.59 -20.24
N PHE A 763 -10.63 41.89 -19.61
CA PHE A 763 -9.24 41.79 -20.04
C PHE A 763 -8.92 40.48 -20.79
N ILE A 764 -9.84 39.50 -20.79
CA ILE A 764 -9.71 38.23 -21.51
C ILE A 764 -9.59 38.48 -23.03
N GLY A 765 -10.55 39.20 -23.63
CA GLY A 765 -10.50 39.60 -25.04
C GLY A 765 -9.21 40.35 -25.42
N PRO A 766 -8.89 41.48 -24.76
CA PRO A 766 -7.63 42.20 -24.98
C PRO A 766 -6.39 41.32 -24.96
N ALA A 767 -6.24 40.46 -23.96
CA ALA A 767 -5.04 39.65 -23.78
C ALA A 767 -4.86 38.56 -24.85
N ILE A 768 -5.97 37.98 -25.32
CA ILE A 768 -5.98 36.75 -26.14
C ILE A 768 -6.16 37.06 -27.63
N ASP A 769 -6.88 38.14 -27.98
CA ASP A 769 -7.09 38.56 -29.37
C ASP A 769 -6.04 39.57 -29.85
N THR A 770 -5.48 40.42 -28.97
CA THR A 770 -4.45 41.41 -29.39
C THR A 770 -3.06 40.81 -29.52
N TRP A 771 -2.71 39.85 -28.64
CA TRP A 771 -1.34 39.32 -28.53
C TRP A 771 -1.21 37.82 -28.86
N GLY A 772 -2.31 37.16 -29.20
CA GLY A 772 -2.32 35.73 -29.51
C GLY A 772 -2.57 34.85 -28.28
N ARG A 773 -2.85 33.56 -28.54
CA ARG A 773 -3.24 32.60 -27.50
C ARG A 773 -2.05 32.23 -26.61
N GLY A 774 -0.83 32.19 -27.17
CA GLY A 774 0.39 31.92 -26.40
C GLY A 774 0.65 32.99 -25.33
N VAL A 775 0.54 34.27 -25.71
CA VAL A 775 0.70 35.40 -24.79
C VAL A 775 -0.45 35.47 -23.77
N GLY A 776 -1.68 35.16 -24.18
CA GLY A 776 -2.82 35.03 -23.26
C GLY A 776 -2.58 33.99 -22.15
N MET A 777 -2.09 32.80 -22.51
CA MET A 777 -1.71 31.76 -21.55
C MET A 777 -0.60 32.20 -20.60
N LEU A 778 0.41 32.93 -21.12
CA LEU A 778 1.51 33.49 -20.33
C LEU A 778 1.02 34.54 -19.32
N ILE A 779 0.17 35.49 -19.73
CA ILE A 779 -0.38 36.54 -18.85
C ILE A 779 -1.19 35.92 -17.71
N GLY A 780 -2.07 34.96 -18.02
CA GLY A 780 -2.87 34.27 -17.00
C GLY A 780 -1.99 33.47 -16.03
N SER A 781 -1.06 32.68 -16.55
CA SER A 781 -0.20 31.81 -15.74
C SER A 781 0.79 32.60 -14.88
N ALA A 782 1.39 33.68 -15.41
CA ALA A 782 2.28 34.56 -14.65
C ALA A 782 1.52 35.28 -13.51
N SER A 783 0.26 35.64 -13.73
CA SER A 783 -0.61 36.19 -12.68
C SER A 783 -0.89 35.17 -11.57
N VAL A 784 -1.10 33.89 -11.92
CA VAL A 784 -1.26 32.81 -10.93
C VAL A 784 0.03 32.58 -10.13
N VAL A 785 1.20 32.54 -10.78
CA VAL A 785 2.50 32.40 -10.10
C VAL A 785 2.71 33.56 -9.12
N LEU A 786 2.51 34.81 -9.57
CA LEU A 786 2.67 35.99 -8.75
C LEU A 786 1.67 36.03 -7.58
N GLY A 787 0.40 35.71 -7.82
CA GLY A 787 -0.63 35.61 -6.79
C GLY A 787 -0.29 34.56 -5.73
N THR A 788 0.27 33.42 -6.13
CA THR A 788 0.71 32.36 -5.22
C THR A 788 1.88 32.79 -4.35
N VAL A 789 2.87 33.48 -4.93
CA VAL A 789 3.99 34.10 -4.17
C VAL A 789 3.47 35.13 -3.17
N ILE A 790 2.50 35.96 -3.56
CA ILE A 790 1.88 36.97 -2.68
C ILE A 790 1.13 36.31 -1.51
N MET A 791 0.28 35.30 -1.79
CA MET A 791 -0.41 34.52 -0.75
C MET A 791 0.57 33.92 0.25
N ARG A 792 1.67 33.35 -0.25
CA ARG A 792 2.62 32.63 0.59
C ARG A 792 3.49 33.54 1.45
N THR A 793 3.87 34.70 0.92
CA THR A 793 4.65 35.72 1.64
C THR A 793 3.83 36.50 2.66
N ALA A 794 2.49 36.43 2.61
CA ALA A 794 1.59 37.04 3.58
C ALA A 794 1.83 36.56 5.03
N ILE A 795 2.26 35.31 5.18
CA ILE A 795 2.49 34.65 6.48
C ILE A 795 3.68 35.26 7.21
N ASN A 796 4.72 35.70 6.48
CA ASN A 796 5.88 36.37 7.07
C ASN A 796 5.53 37.74 7.72
N ARG A 797 4.32 38.24 7.48
CA ARG A 797 3.77 39.49 8.03
C ARG A 797 2.42 39.30 8.73
N SER A 798 1.93 38.05 8.86
CA SER A 798 0.59 37.69 9.35
C SER A 798 -0.55 38.52 8.74
N SER A 799 -0.45 38.91 7.47
CA SER A 799 -1.37 39.86 6.83
C SER A 799 -2.48 39.15 6.07
N VAL A 800 -3.70 39.16 6.63
CA VAL A 800 -4.91 38.62 5.99
C VAL A 800 -5.18 39.31 4.65
N GLY A 801 -5.10 40.65 4.60
CA GLY A 801 -5.29 41.41 3.36
C GLY A 801 -4.27 41.10 2.26
N GLN A 802 -3.04 40.72 2.62
CA GLN A 802 -2.04 40.26 1.64
C GLN A 802 -2.39 38.85 1.11
N PHE A 803 -2.92 37.98 1.96
CA PHE A 803 -3.41 36.66 1.53
C PHE A 803 -4.64 36.78 0.62
N GLU A 804 -5.59 37.66 0.96
CA GLU A 804 -6.76 38.00 0.16
C GLU A 804 -6.38 38.60 -1.20
N GLY A 805 -5.45 39.56 -1.23
CA GLY A 805 -4.93 40.12 -2.48
C GLY A 805 -4.19 39.10 -3.36
N GLY A 806 -3.48 38.14 -2.74
CA GLY A 806 -2.89 37.01 -3.47
C GLY A 806 -3.95 36.09 -4.08
N ARG A 807 -5.02 35.76 -3.33
CA ARG A 807 -6.16 34.98 -3.84
C ARG A 807 -6.88 35.69 -4.98
N PHE A 808 -7.10 37.00 -4.88
CA PHE A 808 -7.66 37.81 -5.95
C PHE A 808 -6.80 37.71 -7.23
N LEU A 809 -5.47 37.80 -7.13
CA LEU A 809 -4.60 37.76 -8.30
C LEU A 809 -4.51 36.36 -8.94
N VAL A 810 -4.57 35.28 -8.14
CA VAL A 810 -4.74 33.92 -8.69
C VAL A 810 -6.08 33.78 -9.39
N GLY A 811 -7.16 34.22 -8.74
CA GLY A 811 -8.51 34.21 -9.30
C GLY A 811 -8.65 35.02 -10.59
N TRP A 812 -7.88 36.10 -10.73
CA TRP A 812 -7.76 36.91 -11.94
C TRP A 812 -7.03 36.17 -13.07
N GLY A 813 -5.91 35.50 -12.76
CA GLY A 813 -5.08 34.83 -13.76
C GLY A 813 -5.75 33.60 -14.38
N VAL A 814 -6.53 32.84 -13.60
CA VAL A 814 -7.12 31.57 -14.05
C VAL A 814 -8.07 31.74 -15.24
N PRO A 815 -9.09 32.62 -15.27
CA PRO A 815 -9.98 32.76 -16.42
C PRO A 815 -9.28 33.19 -17.72
N ILE A 816 -8.20 33.96 -17.63
CA ILE A 816 -7.41 34.36 -18.81
C ILE A 816 -6.69 33.12 -19.38
N ALA A 817 -6.05 32.32 -18.53
CA ALA A 817 -5.40 31.07 -18.96
C ALA A 817 -6.41 30.01 -19.46
N CYS A 818 -7.54 29.86 -18.78
CA CYS A 818 -8.61 28.91 -19.12
C CYS A 818 -9.44 29.33 -20.33
N ALA A 819 -9.41 30.59 -20.76
CA ALA A 819 -9.91 30.99 -22.06
C ALA A 819 -8.88 30.71 -23.16
N ALA A 820 -7.60 31.07 -22.94
CA ALA A 820 -6.55 30.97 -23.95
C ALA A 820 -6.17 29.52 -24.30
N GLY A 821 -6.06 28.64 -23.30
CA GLY A 821 -5.60 27.25 -23.46
C GLY A 821 -6.50 26.37 -24.33
N PRO A 822 -7.81 26.26 -24.03
CA PRO A 822 -8.75 25.50 -24.85
C PRO A 822 -8.83 26.05 -26.29
N MET A 823 -8.89 27.38 -26.44
CA MET A 823 -8.89 28.04 -27.74
C MET A 823 -7.64 27.68 -28.56
N TYR A 824 -6.45 27.74 -27.94
CA TYR A 824 -5.21 27.34 -28.58
C TYR A 824 -5.26 25.89 -29.06
N VAL A 825 -5.62 24.95 -28.18
CA VAL A 825 -5.68 23.51 -28.51
C VAL A 825 -6.65 23.23 -29.66
N VAL A 826 -7.83 23.84 -29.64
CA VAL A 826 -8.88 23.63 -30.66
C VAL A 826 -8.52 24.30 -32.00
N GLU A 827 -7.91 25.49 -31.99
CA GLU A 827 -7.51 26.22 -33.22
C GLU A 827 -6.26 25.61 -33.90
N VAL A 828 -5.42 24.87 -33.15
CA VAL A 828 -4.17 24.21 -33.60
C VAL A 828 -4.36 22.72 -33.94
N SER A 829 -5.39 22.07 -33.40
CA SER A 829 -5.62 20.64 -33.66
C SER A 829 -6.19 20.38 -35.05
N HIS A 830 -5.74 19.30 -35.69
CA HIS A 830 -6.33 18.82 -36.93
C HIS A 830 -7.82 18.47 -36.73
N PRO A 831 -8.75 18.88 -37.62
CA PRO A 831 -10.19 18.72 -37.43
C PRO A 831 -10.63 17.29 -37.07
N ALA A 832 -10.06 16.27 -37.73
CA ALA A 832 -10.35 14.86 -37.46
C ALA A 832 -10.06 14.40 -36.01
N TYR A 833 -9.13 15.07 -35.31
CA TYR A 833 -8.71 14.73 -33.95
C TYR A 833 -9.10 15.79 -32.91
N ARG A 834 -9.61 16.96 -33.32
CA ARG A 834 -9.94 18.12 -32.48
C ARG A 834 -10.74 17.76 -31.22
N GLY A 835 -11.82 16.99 -31.38
CA GLY A 835 -12.66 16.55 -30.25
C GLY A 835 -11.98 15.57 -29.29
N ILE A 836 -10.98 14.79 -29.77
CA ILE A 836 -10.18 13.89 -28.93
C ILE A 836 -9.13 14.70 -28.18
N VAL A 837 -8.36 15.56 -28.87
CA VAL A 837 -7.30 16.38 -28.26
C VAL A 837 -7.89 17.39 -27.26
N GLY A 838 -9.05 17.97 -27.56
CA GLY A 838 -9.77 18.84 -26.62
C GLY A 838 -10.31 18.11 -25.39
N ALA A 839 -10.76 16.85 -25.54
CA ALA A 839 -11.12 16.01 -24.39
C ALA A 839 -9.88 15.69 -23.54
N PHE A 840 -8.74 15.33 -24.16
CA PHE A 840 -7.45 15.14 -23.49
C PHE A 840 -6.96 16.39 -22.75
N TYR A 841 -7.15 17.59 -23.31
CA TYR A 841 -6.81 18.83 -22.60
C TYR A 841 -7.56 18.93 -21.27
N ASN A 842 -8.84 18.58 -21.27
CA ASN A 842 -9.69 18.70 -20.10
C ASN A 842 -9.48 17.59 -19.05
N THR A 843 -9.00 16.40 -19.42
CA THR A 843 -8.70 15.33 -18.45
C THR A 843 -7.52 15.69 -17.54
N TRP A 844 -6.60 16.56 -17.98
CA TRP A 844 -5.54 17.11 -17.12
C TRP A 844 -6.06 17.87 -15.90
N TRP A 845 -7.33 18.29 -15.88
CA TRP A 845 -7.99 18.78 -14.66
C TRP A 845 -7.98 17.73 -13.55
N PHE A 846 -8.29 16.47 -13.86
CA PHE A 846 -8.28 15.38 -12.89
C PHE A 846 -6.87 14.98 -12.50
N THR A 847 -5.90 14.98 -13.43
CA THR A 847 -4.49 14.80 -13.07
C THR A 847 -4.00 15.89 -12.10
N GLY A 848 -4.38 17.15 -12.34
CA GLY A 848 -4.12 18.26 -11.42
C GLY A 848 -4.79 18.06 -10.06
N SER A 849 -6.04 17.57 -10.04
CA SER A 849 -6.80 17.26 -8.82
C SER A 849 -6.19 16.10 -8.03
N ILE A 850 -5.73 15.02 -8.68
CA ILE A 850 -5.01 13.90 -8.06
C ILE A 850 -3.73 14.41 -7.42
N LEU A 851 -2.93 15.20 -8.14
CA LEU A 851 -1.67 15.71 -7.63
C LEU A 851 -1.89 16.72 -6.49
N ALA A 852 -2.87 17.61 -6.59
CA ALA A 852 -3.22 18.54 -5.51
C ALA A 852 -3.76 17.80 -4.27
N SER A 853 -4.64 16.81 -4.46
CA SER A 853 -5.19 15.98 -3.37
C SER A 853 -4.11 15.10 -2.74
N GLY A 854 -3.21 14.54 -3.56
CA GLY A 854 -2.07 13.74 -3.14
C GLY A 854 -1.05 14.55 -2.36
N VAL A 855 -0.72 15.76 -2.82
CA VAL A 855 0.10 16.72 -2.06
C VAL A 855 -0.60 17.10 -0.76
N THR A 856 -1.89 17.46 -0.79
CA THR A 856 -2.66 17.81 0.43
C THR A 856 -2.65 16.65 1.43
N ARG A 857 -2.86 15.42 0.96
CA ARG A 857 -2.86 14.20 1.78
C ARG A 857 -1.47 13.82 2.30
N ALA A 858 -0.41 14.00 1.52
CA ALA A 858 0.97 13.76 1.92
C ALA A 858 1.48 14.84 2.88
N THR A 859 0.96 16.07 2.76
CA THR A 859 1.34 17.23 3.58
C THR A 859 0.46 17.41 4.81
N HIS A 860 -0.68 16.73 4.92
CA HIS A 860 -1.62 16.82 6.05
C HIS A 860 -0.94 16.67 7.41
N SER A 861 0.01 15.74 7.55
CA SER A 861 0.78 15.50 8.76
C SER A 861 1.96 16.46 9.00
N LEU A 862 2.18 17.47 8.14
CA LEU A 862 3.24 18.47 8.34
C LEU A 862 2.85 19.52 9.40
N PRO A 863 3.69 19.76 10.42
CA PRO A 863 3.31 20.59 11.56
C PRO A 863 3.23 22.09 11.26
N GLY A 864 2.33 22.77 11.96
CA GLY A 864 2.10 24.21 11.83
C GLY A 864 1.47 24.56 10.47
N HIS A 865 1.84 25.71 9.90
CA HIS A 865 1.28 26.09 8.60
C HIS A 865 1.77 25.22 7.42
N GLN A 866 2.77 24.33 7.60
CA GLN A 866 3.48 23.67 6.49
C GLN A 866 2.59 22.77 5.64
N SER A 867 1.56 22.16 6.24
CA SER A 867 0.56 21.33 5.56
C SER A 867 -0.12 22.08 4.40
N TRP A 868 -0.93 23.10 4.70
CA TRP A 868 -1.60 23.89 3.67
C TRP A 868 -0.63 24.78 2.87
N MET A 869 0.48 25.25 3.45
CA MET A 869 1.48 26.06 2.73
C MET A 869 2.17 25.29 1.60
N THR A 870 2.42 23.99 1.76
CA THR A 870 3.04 23.16 0.70
C THR A 870 2.02 22.92 -0.42
N THR A 871 0.77 22.70 -0.07
CA THR A 871 -0.35 22.63 -1.02
C THR A 871 -0.53 23.93 -1.81
N LEU A 872 -0.37 25.10 -1.17
CA LEU A 872 -0.37 26.38 -1.89
C LEU A 872 0.85 26.57 -2.78
N TRP A 873 2.06 26.25 -2.32
CA TRP A 873 3.27 26.34 -3.15
C TRP A 873 3.16 25.49 -4.43
N PHE A 874 2.53 24.32 -4.34
CA PHE A 874 2.32 23.42 -5.47
C PHE A 874 1.49 24.06 -6.61
N GLN A 875 0.68 25.09 -6.33
CA GLN A 875 -0.07 25.83 -7.35
C GLN A 875 0.85 26.54 -8.36
N ILE A 876 2.13 26.76 -8.06
CA ILE A 876 3.10 27.31 -9.01
C ILE A 876 3.53 26.30 -10.07
N ALA A 877 3.47 24.99 -9.80
CA ALA A 877 4.10 23.96 -10.63
C ALA A 877 3.64 24.01 -12.09
N PHE A 878 2.33 23.90 -12.34
CA PHE A 878 1.79 23.88 -13.70
C PHE A 878 1.74 25.25 -14.40
N PRO A 879 1.31 26.35 -13.74
CA PRO A 879 1.44 27.69 -14.30
C PRO A 879 2.89 28.08 -14.62
N GLY A 880 3.87 27.64 -13.81
CA GLY A 880 5.29 27.82 -14.08
C GLY A 880 5.74 27.08 -15.35
N LEU A 881 5.29 25.83 -15.54
CA LEU A 881 5.52 25.08 -16.77
C LEU A 881 4.86 25.75 -17.99
N VAL A 882 3.65 26.31 -17.86
CA VAL A 882 3.00 27.07 -18.93
C VAL A 882 3.77 28.35 -19.24
N CYS A 883 4.25 29.10 -18.23
CA CYS A 883 5.08 30.29 -18.44
C CYS A 883 6.37 30.00 -19.21
N LEU A 884 7.00 28.85 -18.97
CA LEU A 884 8.20 28.42 -19.69
C LEU A 884 7.87 27.87 -21.08
N GLY A 885 6.83 27.04 -21.20
CA GLY A 885 6.45 26.36 -22.44
C GLY A 885 5.79 27.27 -23.48
N ALA A 886 4.94 28.20 -23.06
CA ALA A 886 4.18 29.08 -23.96
C ALA A 886 5.07 29.98 -24.84
N LEU A 887 6.31 30.24 -24.43
CA LEU A 887 7.32 30.97 -25.21
C LEU A 887 7.82 30.20 -26.45
N PHE A 888 7.62 28.88 -26.50
CA PHE A 888 8.09 28.00 -27.57
C PHE A 888 6.94 27.40 -28.41
N LEU A 889 5.69 27.72 -28.07
CA LEU A 889 4.52 27.27 -28.83
C LEU A 889 4.37 28.11 -30.11
N PRO A 890 4.10 27.49 -31.28
CA PRO A 890 3.67 28.23 -32.47
C PRO A 890 2.32 28.89 -32.18
N GLU A 891 2.00 30.03 -32.78
CA GLU A 891 0.72 30.70 -32.55
C GLU A 891 -0.42 30.11 -33.39
N SER A 892 -1.68 30.31 -32.97
CA SER A 892 -2.89 29.86 -33.66
C SER A 892 -2.91 30.27 -35.14
N PRO A 893 -3.13 29.34 -36.10
CA PRO A 893 -3.13 29.67 -37.52
C PRO A 893 -4.29 30.62 -37.90
N ARG A 894 -5.45 30.49 -37.23
CA ARG A 894 -6.58 31.43 -37.38
C ARG A 894 -6.19 32.85 -36.94
N TRP A 895 -5.54 32.98 -35.77
CA TRP A 895 -5.08 34.28 -35.26
C TRP A 895 -4.01 34.91 -36.15
N LEU A 896 -3.07 34.10 -36.65
CA LEU A 896 -2.03 34.55 -37.59
C LEU A 896 -2.62 35.07 -38.90
N HIS A 897 -3.62 34.39 -39.47
CA HIS A 897 -4.28 34.82 -40.71
C HIS A 897 -4.97 36.19 -40.53
N VAL A 898 -5.82 36.34 -39.51
CA VAL A 898 -6.57 37.59 -39.24
C VAL A 898 -5.64 38.77 -38.90
N ASN A 899 -4.44 38.51 -38.35
CA ASN A 899 -3.41 39.53 -38.11
C ASN A 899 -2.47 39.77 -39.31
N GLY A 900 -2.86 39.36 -40.52
CA GLY A 900 -2.11 39.62 -41.76
C GLY A 900 -0.81 38.83 -41.92
N LYS A 901 -0.64 37.74 -41.14
CA LYS A 901 0.55 36.87 -41.16
C LYS A 901 0.25 35.55 -41.90
N SER A 902 -0.44 35.62 -43.04
CA SER A 902 -0.97 34.46 -43.76
C SER A 902 0.10 33.43 -44.16
N GLU A 903 1.33 33.84 -44.46
CA GLU A 903 2.44 32.90 -44.71
C GLU A 903 2.88 32.13 -43.45
N GLN A 904 2.78 32.73 -42.26
CA GLN A 904 3.05 32.04 -41.00
C GLN A 904 1.90 31.08 -40.64
N ALA A 905 0.65 31.47 -40.93
CA ALA A 905 -0.50 30.58 -40.82
C ALA A 905 -0.37 29.37 -41.76
N ARG A 906 -0.01 29.58 -43.03
CA ARG A 906 0.25 28.51 -44.00
C ARG A 906 1.40 27.62 -43.54
N ALA A 907 2.54 28.16 -43.11
CA ALA A 907 3.67 27.37 -42.62
C ALA A 907 3.32 26.52 -41.39
N MET A 908 2.48 27.03 -40.49
CA MET A 908 1.95 26.28 -39.35
C MET A 908 1.06 25.12 -39.82
N LEU A 909 0.08 25.39 -40.69
CA LEU A 909 -0.81 24.36 -41.26
C LEU A 909 -0.02 23.30 -42.04
N THR A 910 0.94 23.69 -42.88
CA THR A 910 1.86 22.78 -43.57
C THR A 910 2.54 21.84 -42.60
N ARG A 911 3.06 22.34 -41.47
CA ARG A 911 3.78 21.53 -40.49
C ARG A 911 2.88 20.55 -39.72
N PHE A 912 1.70 20.99 -39.28
CA PHE A 912 0.87 20.22 -38.33
C PHE A 912 -0.35 19.52 -38.96
N HIS A 913 -0.87 20.03 -40.08
CA HIS A 913 -2.02 19.45 -40.81
C HIS A 913 -1.61 18.89 -42.19
N GLY A 914 -0.54 19.42 -42.80
CA GLY A 914 -0.01 18.96 -44.08
C GLY A 914 1.11 17.90 -44.00
N GLU A 915 1.51 17.48 -42.80
CA GLU A 915 2.66 16.57 -42.57
C GLU A 915 3.98 17.05 -43.21
N GLY A 916 4.15 18.37 -43.36
CA GLY A 916 5.28 18.99 -44.05
C GLY A 916 5.06 19.24 -45.54
N ASN A 917 3.97 18.76 -46.14
CA ASN A 917 3.59 19.04 -47.53
C ASN A 917 2.75 20.34 -47.63
N PRO A 918 3.26 21.43 -48.24
CA PRO A 918 2.50 22.67 -48.42
C PRO A 918 1.34 22.52 -49.40
N ASP A 919 1.41 21.55 -50.32
CA ASP A 919 0.39 21.26 -51.34
C ASP A 919 -0.64 20.23 -50.84
N SER A 920 -0.71 19.99 -49.52
CA SER A 920 -1.71 19.10 -48.92
C SER A 920 -3.11 19.69 -49.05
N VAL A 921 -4.09 18.84 -49.41
CA VAL A 921 -5.51 19.21 -49.53
C VAL A 921 -6.01 19.91 -48.26
N TRP A 922 -5.57 19.47 -47.08
CA TRP A 922 -5.94 20.10 -45.80
C TRP A 922 -5.38 21.49 -45.58
N VAL A 923 -4.19 21.79 -46.12
CA VAL A 923 -3.56 23.11 -46.03
C VAL A 923 -4.27 24.09 -46.95
N THR A 924 -4.54 23.67 -48.20
CA THR A 924 -5.31 24.46 -49.16
C THR A 924 -6.74 24.70 -48.67
N PHE A 925 -7.43 23.65 -48.20
CA PHE A 925 -8.80 23.72 -47.72
C PHE A 925 -8.96 24.66 -46.52
N GLN A 926 -8.12 24.53 -45.47
CA GLN A 926 -8.23 25.43 -44.31
C GLN A 926 -7.80 26.87 -44.64
N MET A 927 -6.86 27.08 -45.57
CA MET A 927 -6.54 28.44 -46.03
C MET A 927 -7.71 29.06 -46.82
N GLN A 928 -8.45 28.25 -47.59
CA GLN A 928 -9.69 28.69 -48.25
C GLN A 928 -10.82 28.97 -47.25
N GLU A 929 -11.04 28.10 -46.25
CA GLU A 929 -11.99 28.37 -45.16
C GLU A 929 -11.66 29.69 -44.43
N TYR A 930 -10.38 30.03 -44.25
CA TYR A 930 -9.98 31.32 -43.65
C TYR A 930 -10.28 32.51 -44.56
N GLU A 931 -9.98 32.40 -45.86
CA GLU A 931 -10.21 33.47 -46.83
C GLU A 931 -11.71 33.71 -47.10
N GLU A 932 -12.56 32.69 -46.95
CA GLU A 932 -14.01 32.76 -47.15
C GLU A 932 -14.80 33.15 -45.88
N TYR A 933 -14.44 32.62 -44.70
CA TYR A 933 -15.24 32.74 -43.47
C TYR A 933 -14.62 33.58 -42.33
N LEU A 934 -13.33 33.94 -42.38
CA LEU A 934 -12.73 34.83 -41.36
C LEU A 934 -12.70 36.29 -41.85
N GLU A 935 -13.63 37.11 -41.37
CA GLU A 935 -13.60 38.55 -41.66
C GLU A 935 -12.32 39.21 -41.08
N LEU A 936 -11.46 39.72 -41.97
CA LEU A 936 -10.24 40.47 -41.60
C LEU A 936 -10.54 41.75 -40.78
N ASP A 937 -11.76 42.30 -40.91
CA ASP A 937 -12.27 43.43 -40.12
C ASP A 937 -13.26 43.03 -39.02
N GLY A 938 -13.74 41.77 -38.99
CA GLY A 938 -14.76 41.28 -38.05
C GLY A 938 -14.22 40.86 -36.69
N SER A 939 -12.90 40.70 -36.55
CA SER A 939 -12.27 40.81 -35.22
C SER A 939 -12.50 42.23 -34.69
N ASP A 940 -13.54 42.39 -33.87
CA ASP A 940 -13.94 43.70 -33.35
C ASP A 940 -12.86 44.25 -32.41
N LYS A 941 -11.92 45.00 -33.01
CA LYS A 941 -10.78 45.69 -32.39
C LYS A 941 -11.21 46.55 -31.19
N ARG A 942 -12.51 46.84 -31.06
CA ARG A 942 -13.16 47.33 -29.85
C ARG A 942 -13.38 46.16 -28.89
N TRP A 943 -12.31 45.75 -28.23
CA TRP A 943 -12.31 44.73 -27.18
C TRP A 943 -13.37 44.97 -26.08
N TRP A 944 -13.79 46.22 -25.88
CA TRP A 944 -14.78 46.65 -24.90
C TRP A 944 -16.25 46.47 -25.34
N ASP A 945 -16.54 46.22 -26.62
CA ASP A 945 -17.93 46.15 -27.09
C ASP A 945 -18.50 44.73 -27.00
N TYR A 946 -19.19 44.46 -25.89
CA TYR A 946 -19.88 43.20 -25.63
C TYR A 946 -21.27 43.12 -26.30
N ARG A 947 -21.78 44.20 -26.92
CA ARG A 947 -23.09 44.19 -27.58
C ARG A 947 -23.13 43.27 -28.80
N ALA A 948 -21.96 43.01 -29.40
CA ALA A 948 -21.79 42.01 -30.45
C ALA A 948 -22.32 40.62 -30.06
N LEU A 949 -22.20 40.21 -28.79
CA LEU A 949 -22.69 38.91 -28.30
C LEU A 949 -24.22 38.78 -28.37
N PHE A 950 -24.95 39.89 -28.39
CA PHE A 950 -26.41 39.96 -28.33
C PHE A 950 -27.05 40.53 -29.62
N LYS A 951 -26.26 40.68 -30.70
CA LYS A 951 -26.63 41.40 -31.91
C LYS A 951 -27.79 40.73 -32.67
N ASN A 952 -27.69 39.42 -32.92
CA ASN A 952 -28.59 38.65 -33.77
C ASN A 952 -29.07 37.34 -33.09
N LYS A 953 -30.10 36.69 -33.64
CA LYS A 953 -30.62 35.38 -33.17
C LYS A 953 -29.53 34.30 -33.11
N ASN A 954 -28.64 34.22 -34.11
CA ASN A 954 -27.50 33.29 -34.13
C ASN A 954 -26.54 33.53 -32.94
N THR A 955 -26.00 34.75 -32.78
CA THR A 955 -25.05 35.07 -31.70
C THR A 955 -25.69 34.84 -30.31
N TRP A 956 -26.99 35.11 -30.18
CA TRP A 956 -27.74 34.81 -28.95
C TRP A 956 -27.88 33.31 -28.67
N ASN A 957 -28.20 32.49 -29.69
CA ASN A 957 -28.28 31.03 -29.56
C ASN A 957 -26.93 30.42 -29.15
N ARG A 958 -25.82 30.90 -29.73
CA ARG A 958 -24.46 30.47 -29.38
C ARG A 958 -24.08 30.82 -27.96
N LEU A 959 -24.36 32.07 -27.56
CA LEU A 959 -24.13 32.54 -26.21
C LEU A 959 -24.97 31.75 -25.19
N PHE A 960 -26.24 31.46 -25.51
CA PHE A 960 -27.10 30.60 -24.72
C PHE A 960 -26.50 29.20 -24.56
N CYS A 961 -26.06 28.56 -25.65
CA CYS A 961 -25.46 27.22 -25.60
C CYS A 961 -24.20 27.17 -24.72
N ASN A 962 -23.30 28.14 -24.87
CA ASN A 962 -22.13 28.30 -24.01
C ASN A 962 -22.52 28.49 -22.52
N CYS A 963 -23.39 29.46 -22.22
CA CYS A 963 -23.82 29.76 -20.85
C CYS A 963 -24.57 28.61 -20.19
N ALA A 964 -25.40 27.89 -20.95
CA ALA A 964 -26.13 26.72 -20.48
C ALA A 964 -25.17 25.60 -20.05
N ILE A 965 -24.18 25.27 -20.88
CA ILE A 965 -23.16 24.26 -20.53
C ILE A 965 -22.35 24.69 -19.30
N GLN A 966 -21.95 25.96 -19.20
CA GLN A 966 -21.20 26.47 -18.04
C GLN A 966 -22.01 26.44 -16.74
N ALA A 967 -23.30 26.81 -16.77
CA ALA A 967 -24.19 26.74 -15.61
C ALA A 967 -24.50 25.28 -15.22
N MET A 968 -24.84 24.43 -16.19
CA MET A 968 -25.20 23.04 -15.96
C MET A 968 -24.04 22.24 -15.34
N GLY A 969 -22.79 22.50 -15.74
CA GLY A 969 -21.64 21.80 -15.15
C GLY A 969 -21.36 22.13 -13.68
N GLN A 970 -21.72 23.33 -13.21
CA GLN A 970 -21.58 23.68 -11.79
C GLN A 970 -22.75 23.14 -10.95
N GLU A 971 -23.97 23.13 -11.50
CA GLU A 971 -25.19 22.68 -10.81
C GLU A 971 -25.44 21.16 -10.86
N ALA A 972 -24.71 20.40 -11.68
CA ALA A 972 -24.88 18.93 -11.78
C ALA A 972 -24.55 18.16 -10.49
N GLY A 973 -23.98 18.82 -9.47
CA GLY A 973 -23.52 18.22 -8.21
C GLY A 973 -22.01 18.26 -8.01
N ASN A 974 -21.24 18.53 -9.08
CA ASN A 974 -19.78 18.61 -9.05
C ASN A 974 -19.24 19.63 -8.02
N SER A 975 -19.94 20.75 -7.82
CA SER A 975 -19.58 21.78 -6.83
C SER A 975 -19.62 21.26 -5.39
N VAL A 976 -20.63 20.45 -5.03
CA VAL A 976 -20.70 19.80 -3.70
C VAL A 976 -19.61 18.77 -3.53
N LEU A 977 -19.34 17.96 -4.56
CA LEU A 977 -18.30 16.93 -4.49
C LEU A 977 -16.88 17.49 -4.49
N SER A 978 -16.65 18.65 -5.10
CA SER A 978 -15.32 19.27 -5.19
C SER A 978 -15.02 20.22 -4.02
N TYR A 979 -15.99 21.03 -3.59
CA TYR A 979 -15.76 22.09 -2.59
C TYR A 979 -16.31 21.75 -1.19
N PHE A 980 -17.32 20.89 -1.09
CA PHE A 980 -17.99 20.55 0.18
C PHE A 980 -17.85 19.07 0.56
N GLN A 981 -16.83 18.41 0.01
CA GLN A 981 -16.66 16.96 0.15
C GLN A 981 -16.47 16.51 1.60
N ALA A 982 -15.70 17.24 2.41
CA ALA A 982 -15.54 16.98 3.84
C ALA A 982 -16.88 17.03 4.59
N ALA A 983 -17.68 18.07 4.34
CA ALA A 983 -19.02 18.19 4.93
C ALA A 983 -19.99 17.09 4.46
N ALA A 984 -19.87 16.64 3.20
CA ALA A 984 -20.62 15.48 2.71
C ALA A 984 -20.19 14.18 3.43
N PHE A 985 -18.89 13.96 3.62
CA PHE A 985 -18.34 12.82 4.36
C PHE A 985 -18.76 12.84 5.85
N GLU A 986 -18.80 14.01 6.49
CA GLU A 986 -19.36 14.17 7.85
C GLU A 986 -20.83 13.74 7.91
N THR A 987 -21.66 14.12 6.93
CA THR A 987 -23.07 13.66 6.88
C THR A 987 -23.22 12.15 6.64
N ALA A 988 -22.18 11.48 6.14
CA ALA A 988 -22.10 10.03 6.00
C ALA A 988 -21.49 9.33 7.24
N GLY A 989 -21.13 10.08 8.30
CA GLY A 989 -20.54 9.56 9.54
C GLY A 989 -19.01 9.43 9.53
N ILE A 990 -18.32 9.98 8.51
CA ILE A 990 -16.87 9.97 8.41
C ILE A 990 -16.32 11.34 8.84
N THR A 991 -15.97 11.45 10.12
CA THR A 991 -15.42 12.66 10.74
C THR A 991 -13.90 12.65 10.89
N ASP A 992 -13.23 11.56 10.51
CA ASP A 992 -11.76 11.46 10.53
C ASP A 992 -11.15 12.15 9.30
N GLU A 993 -10.45 13.26 9.52
CA GLU A 993 -9.84 14.05 8.42
C GLU A 993 -8.92 13.20 7.54
N PHE A 994 -8.14 12.29 8.12
CA PHE A 994 -7.21 11.45 7.37
C PHE A 994 -7.94 10.52 6.38
N THR A 995 -9.03 9.91 6.83
CA THR A 995 -9.96 9.15 6.00
C THR A 995 -10.64 10.04 4.96
N GLN A 996 -11.09 11.24 5.32
CA GLN A 996 -11.64 12.21 4.35
C GLN A 996 -10.62 12.59 3.27
N HIS A 997 -9.34 12.76 3.62
CA HIS A 997 -8.27 13.06 2.65
C HIS A 997 -7.94 11.85 1.77
N ASN A 998 -7.92 10.62 2.33
CA ASN A 998 -7.81 9.38 1.55
C ASN A 998 -8.97 9.21 0.56
N LEU A 999 -10.21 9.46 1.01
CA LEU A 999 -11.41 9.41 0.15
C LEU A 999 -11.41 10.53 -0.89
N THR A 1000 -10.84 11.70 -0.58
CA THR A 1000 -10.67 12.79 -1.56
C THR A 1000 -9.69 12.41 -2.66
N LEU A 1001 -8.54 11.84 -2.30
CA LEU A 1001 -7.60 11.28 -3.26
C LEU A 1001 -8.21 10.12 -4.06
N GLY A 1002 -8.94 9.22 -3.39
CA GLY A 1002 -9.65 8.11 -4.05
C GLY A 1002 -10.69 8.57 -5.07
N ASN A 1003 -11.48 9.60 -4.74
CA ASN A 1003 -12.45 10.18 -5.68
C ASN A 1003 -11.74 10.86 -6.86
N ALA A 1004 -10.65 11.60 -6.62
CA ALA A 1004 -9.85 12.20 -7.69
C ALA A 1004 -9.26 11.12 -8.64
N CYS A 1005 -8.81 9.99 -8.11
CA CYS A 1005 -8.35 8.84 -8.89
C CYS A 1005 -9.49 8.18 -9.68
N ALA A 1006 -10.65 7.94 -9.06
CA ALA A 1006 -11.83 7.35 -9.73
C ALA A 1006 -12.33 8.20 -10.91
N ASN A 1007 -12.25 9.53 -10.78
CA ASN A 1007 -12.68 10.48 -11.81
C ASN A 1007 -11.74 10.52 -13.05
N ASN A 1008 -10.52 9.99 -12.93
CA ASN A 1008 -9.52 10.01 -13.99
C ASN A 1008 -9.64 8.83 -14.99
N SER A 1009 -10.77 8.10 -15.00
CA SER A 1009 -11.03 6.96 -15.90
C SER A 1009 -11.47 7.35 -17.32
N SER A 1010 -11.22 8.60 -17.75
CA SER A 1010 -11.92 9.24 -18.88
C SER A 1010 -11.04 9.37 -20.12
N LEU A 1011 -11.08 8.40 -21.05
CA LEU A 1011 -10.30 8.43 -22.30
C LEU A 1011 -11.10 8.39 -23.61
N ARG A 1012 -12.44 8.24 -23.58
CA ARG A 1012 -13.28 8.19 -24.80
C ARG A 1012 -14.68 8.79 -24.62
N SER A 1013 -14.81 10.11 -24.85
CA SER A 1013 -16.10 10.78 -24.99
C SER A 1013 -15.95 12.09 -25.79
N SER A 1014 -16.77 12.26 -26.83
CA SER A 1014 -16.72 13.43 -27.73
C SER A 1014 -18.07 13.79 -28.35
N ALA A 1015 -19.18 13.55 -27.62
CA ALA A 1015 -20.53 13.80 -28.11
C ALA A 1015 -21.49 14.23 -26.98
N PRO A 1016 -22.13 15.43 -27.06
CA PRO A 1016 -23.13 15.89 -26.10
C PRO A 1016 -24.27 14.89 -25.88
N ARG A 1017 -24.70 14.19 -26.92
CA ARG A 1017 -25.80 13.19 -26.86
C ARG A 1017 -25.41 11.83 -26.24
N LEU A 1018 -24.13 11.63 -25.90
CA LEU A 1018 -23.71 10.49 -25.09
C LEU A 1018 -23.88 10.78 -23.59
N SER A 1019 -23.71 12.05 -23.18
CA SER A 1019 -23.89 12.48 -21.78
C SER A 1019 -25.32 12.25 -21.25
N THR A 1020 -26.34 12.39 -22.10
CA THR A 1020 -27.75 12.19 -21.71
C THR A 1020 -28.08 10.73 -21.39
N LYS A 1021 -27.42 9.76 -22.03
CA LYS A 1021 -27.51 8.33 -21.68
C LYS A 1021 -26.85 8.04 -20.34
N SER A 1022 -25.72 8.69 -20.04
CA SER A 1022 -25.08 8.65 -18.71
C SER A 1022 -26.01 9.20 -17.62
N ALA A 1023 -26.59 10.39 -17.81
CA ALA A 1023 -27.48 11.03 -16.83
C ALA A 1023 -28.75 10.20 -16.53
N ALA A 1024 -29.33 9.56 -17.56
CA ALA A 1024 -30.53 8.72 -17.38
C ALA A 1024 -30.29 7.51 -16.48
N GLY A 1025 -29.12 6.85 -16.58
CA GLY A 1025 -28.77 5.71 -15.72
C GLY A 1025 -28.65 6.05 -14.23
N HIS A 1026 -28.36 7.31 -13.90
CA HIS A 1026 -28.14 7.78 -12.52
C HIS A 1026 -29.42 8.12 -11.79
N CYS A 1027 -30.42 8.64 -12.51
CA CYS A 1027 -31.74 8.91 -11.93
C CYS A 1027 -32.41 7.61 -11.45
N SER A 1028 -32.23 6.52 -12.19
CA SER A 1028 -32.80 5.21 -11.88
C SER A 1028 -32.26 4.58 -10.60
N SER A 1029 -30.95 4.64 -10.36
CA SER A 1029 -30.31 4.01 -9.20
C SER A 1029 -30.55 4.78 -7.89
N ALA A 1030 -30.56 6.12 -7.94
CA ALA A 1030 -30.85 6.95 -6.78
C ALA A 1030 -32.31 6.83 -6.30
N LEU A 1031 -33.27 6.70 -7.22
CA LEU A 1031 -34.69 6.50 -6.90
C LEU A 1031 -34.96 5.16 -6.19
N ILE A 1032 -34.25 4.09 -6.57
CA ILE A 1032 -34.37 2.77 -5.94
C ILE A 1032 -33.92 2.80 -4.47
N PHE A 1033 -32.91 3.60 -4.13
CA PHE A 1033 -32.43 3.70 -2.74
C PHE A 1033 -33.23 4.70 -1.88
N ALA A 1034 -33.85 5.71 -2.48
CA ALA A 1034 -34.69 6.68 -1.77
C ALA A 1034 -35.88 6.03 -1.02
N SER A 1035 -36.27 4.80 -1.36
CA SER A 1035 -37.32 4.03 -0.67
C SER A 1035 -36.87 3.28 0.59
N SER A 1036 -35.57 3.22 0.93
CA SER A 1036 -35.04 2.23 1.91
C SER A 1036 -35.03 2.67 3.39
N GLY A 1037 -35.46 3.88 3.75
CA GLY A 1037 -35.53 4.34 5.14
C GLY A 1037 -34.20 4.83 5.75
N GLN A 1038 -34.25 5.41 6.95
CA GLN A 1038 -33.17 6.27 7.49
C GLN A 1038 -32.16 5.58 8.43
N THR A 1039 -30.96 6.17 8.46
CA THR A 1039 -29.92 6.04 9.51
C THR A 1039 -29.41 4.63 9.82
N ASN A 1040 -28.77 4.00 8.82
CA ASN A 1040 -27.86 2.87 9.00
C ASN A 1040 -26.49 3.25 8.39
N VAL A 1041 -25.38 2.75 8.93
CA VAL A 1041 -24.04 2.86 8.33
C VAL A 1041 -24.05 2.45 6.86
N ALA A 1042 -24.83 1.41 6.52
CA ALA A 1042 -25.06 0.97 5.13
C ALA A 1042 -25.56 2.09 4.20
N ALA A 1043 -26.38 3.03 4.69
CA ALA A 1043 -26.84 4.18 3.92
C ALA A 1043 -25.76 5.26 3.76
N GLY A 1044 -24.86 5.43 4.75
CA GLY A 1044 -23.68 6.27 4.62
C GLY A 1044 -22.70 5.70 3.59
N THR A 1045 -22.38 4.41 3.69
CA THR A 1045 -21.53 3.69 2.73
C THR A 1045 -22.11 3.69 1.31
N ALA A 1046 -23.42 3.47 1.15
CA ALA A 1046 -24.08 3.57 -0.15
C ALA A 1046 -24.01 5.00 -0.73
N THR A 1047 -24.22 6.02 0.11
CA THR A 1047 -24.09 7.44 -0.31
C THR A 1047 -22.69 7.73 -0.87
N LEU A 1048 -21.64 7.23 -0.21
CA LEU A 1048 -20.25 7.36 -0.66
C LEU A 1048 -20.00 6.61 -1.98
N ALA A 1049 -20.51 5.38 -2.11
CA ALA A 1049 -20.40 4.62 -3.36
C ALA A 1049 -21.07 5.37 -4.55
N PHE A 1050 -22.28 5.92 -4.34
CA PHE A 1050 -22.96 6.70 -5.37
C PHE A 1050 -22.26 8.03 -5.71
N GLN A 1051 -21.62 8.68 -4.74
CA GLN A 1051 -20.79 9.87 -4.97
C GLN A 1051 -19.62 9.56 -5.93
N PHE A 1052 -18.92 8.44 -5.74
CA PHE A 1052 -17.81 8.03 -6.62
C PHE A 1052 -18.31 7.60 -8.01
N ILE A 1053 -19.44 6.89 -8.09
CA ILE A 1053 -20.08 6.50 -9.35
C ILE A 1053 -20.52 7.74 -10.15
N PHE A 1054 -21.19 8.71 -9.50
CA PHE A 1054 -21.52 9.99 -10.13
C PHE A 1054 -20.26 10.71 -10.62
N GLY A 1055 -19.19 10.76 -9.82
CA GLY A 1055 -17.95 11.42 -10.18
C GLY A 1055 -17.36 10.87 -11.48
N ALA A 1056 -17.17 9.55 -11.56
CA ALA A 1056 -16.64 8.87 -12.74
C ALA A 1056 -17.51 9.13 -13.99
N VAL A 1057 -18.84 9.12 -13.82
CA VAL A 1057 -19.78 9.31 -14.94
C VAL A 1057 -19.91 10.78 -15.36
N TYR A 1058 -19.86 11.73 -14.43
CA TYR A 1058 -19.77 13.16 -14.73
C TYR A 1058 -18.48 13.47 -15.51
N SER A 1059 -17.37 12.84 -15.11
CA SER A 1059 -16.05 12.93 -15.75
C SER A 1059 -16.03 12.43 -17.20
N ILE A 1060 -16.72 11.33 -17.49
CA ILE A 1060 -16.87 10.79 -18.86
C ILE A 1060 -17.93 11.58 -19.66
N GLY A 1061 -18.98 12.08 -19.00
CA GLY A 1061 -20.13 12.66 -19.69
C GLY A 1061 -20.01 14.15 -19.97
N PHE A 1062 -19.88 14.96 -18.92
CA PHE A 1062 -20.13 16.40 -18.96
C PHE A 1062 -18.85 17.23 -18.82
N THR A 1063 -17.88 16.79 -18.01
CA THR A 1063 -16.63 17.54 -17.78
C THR A 1063 -15.92 17.94 -19.08
N PRO A 1064 -15.71 17.05 -20.08
CA PRO A 1064 -15.01 17.41 -21.33
C PRO A 1064 -15.75 18.49 -22.14
N LEU A 1065 -17.08 18.54 -22.04
CA LEU A 1065 -17.91 19.53 -22.73
C LEU A 1065 -17.73 20.94 -22.16
N GLN A 1066 -17.36 21.09 -20.87
CA GLN A 1066 -17.19 22.41 -20.25
C GLN A 1066 -16.04 23.23 -20.85
N ALA A 1067 -15.00 22.56 -21.37
CA ALA A 1067 -13.88 23.22 -22.06
C ALA A 1067 -14.00 23.15 -23.59
N LEU A 1068 -14.43 22.02 -24.16
CA LEU A 1068 -14.50 21.83 -25.61
C LEU A 1068 -15.67 22.59 -26.24
N TYR A 1069 -16.88 22.40 -25.71
CA TYR A 1069 -18.11 22.83 -26.39
C TYR A 1069 -18.24 24.35 -26.52
N PRO A 1070 -17.95 25.18 -25.49
CA PRO A 1070 -17.89 26.64 -25.64
C PRO A 1070 -16.97 27.13 -26.76
N VAL A 1071 -15.83 26.49 -26.97
CA VAL A 1071 -14.85 26.89 -27.99
C VAL A 1071 -15.34 26.54 -29.40
N GLU A 1072 -16.03 25.41 -29.55
CA GLU A 1072 -16.63 24.97 -30.81
C GLU A 1072 -17.85 25.81 -31.20
N VAL A 1073 -18.76 26.13 -30.27
CA VAL A 1073 -20.00 26.88 -30.61
C VAL A 1073 -19.83 28.39 -30.73
N LEU A 1074 -18.70 28.96 -30.34
CA LEU A 1074 -18.42 30.39 -30.52
C LEU A 1074 -17.62 30.61 -31.81
N SER A 1075 -18.14 31.44 -32.71
CA SER A 1075 -17.43 31.86 -33.93
C SER A 1075 -16.18 32.66 -33.54
N PHE A 1076 -15.18 32.70 -34.42
CA PHE A 1076 -13.85 33.24 -34.10
C PHE A 1076 -13.91 34.66 -33.51
N GLU A 1077 -14.70 35.54 -34.12
CA GLU A 1077 -14.89 36.95 -33.76
C GLU A 1077 -15.46 37.15 -32.34
N MET A 1078 -16.37 36.27 -31.93
CA MET A 1078 -17.02 36.34 -30.62
C MET A 1078 -16.36 35.44 -29.58
N ARG A 1079 -15.34 34.66 -29.94
CA ARG A 1079 -14.81 33.56 -29.13
C ARG A 1079 -14.27 34.02 -27.77
N ALA A 1080 -13.33 34.96 -27.73
CA ALA A 1080 -12.78 35.41 -26.44
C ALA A 1080 -13.81 36.15 -25.58
N LYS A 1081 -14.62 37.04 -26.18
CA LYS A 1081 -15.72 37.76 -25.50
C LYS A 1081 -16.79 36.80 -24.95
N GLY A 1082 -17.13 35.76 -25.71
CA GLY A 1082 -18.08 34.70 -25.32
C GLY A 1082 -17.51 33.77 -24.25
N MET A 1083 -16.23 33.38 -24.33
CA MET A 1083 -15.55 32.61 -23.27
C MET A 1083 -15.51 33.40 -21.95
N ALA A 1084 -15.29 34.71 -22.00
CA ALA A 1084 -15.41 35.59 -20.84
C ALA A 1084 -16.85 35.60 -20.27
N PHE A 1085 -17.87 35.73 -21.12
CA PHE A 1085 -19.26 35.74 -20.67
C PHE A 1085 -19.73 34.37 -20.11
N GLY A 1086 -19.26 33.25 -20.68
CA GLY A 1086 -19.47 31.92 -20.10
C GLY A 1086 -18.80 31.76 -18.73
N SER A 1087 -17.59 32.30 -18.58
CA SER A 1087 -16.86 32.34 -17.30
C SER A 1087 -17.58 33.20 -16.24
N LEU A 1088 -18.25 34.28 -16.65
CA LEU A 1088 -19.11 35.07 -15.75
C LEU A 1088 -20.25 34.21 -15.18
N VAL A 1089 -20.98 33.51 -16.05
CA VAL A 1089 -22.09 32.64 -15.64
C VAL A 1089 -21.59 31.55 -14.70
N MET A 1090 -20.49 30.87 -15.05
CA MET A 1090 -19.85 29.89 -14.18
C MET A 1090 -19.53 30.47 -12.79
N ASN A 1091 -18.90 31.64 -12.72
CA ASN A 1091 -18.52 32.28 -11.45
C ASN A 1091 -19.72 32.72 -10.61
N VAL A 1092 -20.79 33.26 -11.22
CA VAL A 1092 -22.04 33.63 -10.52
C VAL A 1092 -22.72 32.40 -9.93
N VAL A 1093 -22.79 31.32 -10.70
CA VAL A 1093 -23.36 30.04 -10.27
C VAL A 1093 -22.52 29.41 -9.15
N SER A 1094 -21.18 29.47 -9.24
CA SER A 1094 -20.30 29.03 -8.16
C SER A 1094 -20.44 29.84 -6.87
N ILE A 1095 -20.68 31.16 -6.94
CA ILE A 1095 -20.99 31.99 -5.75
C ILE A 1095 -22.28 31.50 -5.10
N PHE A 1096 -23.35 31.31 -5.88
CA PHE A 1096 -24.64 30.80 -5.39
C PHE A 1096 -24.48 29.45 -4.68
N ASN A 1097 -23.77 28.51 -5.31
CA ASN A 1097 -23.46 27.20 -4.76
C ASN A 1097 -22.67 27.26 -3.45
N ASN A 1098 -21.67 28.13 -3.37
CA ASN A 1098 -20.82 28.25 -2.18
C ASN A 1098 -21.57 28.71 -0.92
N TYR A 1099 -22.67 29.45 -1.07
CA TYR A 1099 -23.50 29.89 0.05
C TYR A 1099 -24.62 28.90 0.39
N ILE A 1100 -25.21 28.22 -0.60
CA ILE A 1100 -26.45 27.45 -0.40
C ILE A 1100 -26.18 26.01 0.02
N TRP A 1101 -25.26 25.29 -0.62
CA TRP A 1101 -25.07 23.87 -0.32
C TRP A 1101 -24.65 23.54 1.11
N PRO A 1102 -23.80 24.33 1.81
CA PRO A 1102 -23.53 24.12 3.23
C PRO A 1102 -24.80 24.17 4.10
N VAL A 1103 -25.74 25.06 3.78
CA VAL A 1103 -27.02 25.21 4.50
C VAL A 1103 -27.96 24.05 4.19
N VAL A 1104 -28.00 23.60 2.93
CA VAL A 1104 -28.83 22.46 2.50
C VAL A 1104 -28.33 21.15 3.11
N LEU A 1105 -27.04 20.85 3.01
CA LEU A 1105 -26.41 19.66 3.62
C LEU A 1105 -26.69 19.59 5.13
N LYS A 1106 -26.54 20.71 5.85
CA LYS A 1106 -26.82 20.78 7.28
C LYS A 1106 -28.30 20.57 7.65
N ARG A 1107 -29.24 20.93 6.78
CA ARG A 1107 -30.69 20.86 7.07
C ARG A 1107 -31.34 19.54 6.64
N ILE A 1108 -30.92 18.95 5.52
CA ILE A 1108 -31.59 17.77 4.94
C ILE A 1108 -30.65 16.58 4.69
N ALA A 1109 -29.35 16.71 5.00
CA ALA A 1109 -28.32 15.68 4.86
C ALA A 1109 -28.40 14.99 3.47
N TRP A 1110 -28.37 13.65 3.43
CA TRP A 1110 -28.41 12.86 2.19
C TRP A 1110 -29.61 13.16 1.27
N LYS A 1111 -30.70 13.77 1.75
CA LYS A 1111 -31.83 14.15 0.90
C LYS A 1111 -31.48 15.28 -0.08
N SER A 1112 -30.34 15.96 0.10
CA SER A 1112 -29.80 16.91 -0.89
C SER A 1112 -29.55 16.26 -2.25
N PHE A 1113 -29.12 14.99 -2.29
CA PHE A 1113 -28.81 14.28 -3.54
C PHE A 1113 -30.04 14.06 -4.43
N ILE A 1114 -31.24 14.05 -3.86
CA ILE A 1114 -32.51 13.98 -4.62
C ILE A 1114 -32.67 15.22 -5.52
N ILE A 1115 -32.21 16.40 -5.06
CA ILE A 1115 -32.26 17.65 -5.82
C ILE A 1115 -31.37 17.53 -7.07
N PHE A 1116 -30.16 16.99 -6.93
CA PHE A 1116 -29.26 16.74 -8.06
C PHE A 1116 -29.85 15.73 -9.05
N CYS A 1117 -30.50 14.65 -8.59
CA CYS A 1117 -31.14 13.70 -9.50
C CYS A 1117 -32.24 14.35 -10.35
N ILE A 1118 -33.11 15.16 -9.74
CA ILE A 1118 -34.15 15.91 -10.47
C ILE A 1118 -33.50 16.89 -11.46
N TRP A 1119 -32.44 17.58 -11.05
CA TRP A 1119 -31.75 18.53 -11.91
C TRP A 1119 -31.03 17.85 -13.09
N CYS A 1120 -30.33 16.73 -12.88
CA CYS A 1120 -29.71 15.95 -13.95
C CYS A 1120 -30.74 15.43 -14.98
N PHE A 1121 -31.97 15.15 -14.56
CA PHE A 1121 -33.07 14.85 -15.49
C PHE A 1121 -33.46 16.10 -16.31
N CYS A 1122 -33.65 17.26 -15.67
CA CYS A 1122 -33.90 18.53 -16.36
C CYS A 1122 -32.77 18.89 -17.34
N GLN A 1123 -31.51 18.66 -16.96
CA GLN A 1123 -30.34 18.83 -17.82
C GLN A 1123 -30.42 17.95 -19.06
N ALA A 1124 -30.75 16.66 -18.91
CA ALA A 1124 -30.87 15.75 -20.05
C ALA A 1124 -31.95 16.20 -21.04
N VAL A 1125 -33.06 16.75 -20.54
CA VAL A 1125 -34.13 17.36 -21.37
C VAL A 1125 -33.60 18.61 -22.09
N ILE A 1126 -32.94 19.52 -21.39
CA ILE A 1126 -32.36 20.76 -21.99
C ILE A 1126 -31.35 20.40 -23.08
N THR A 1127 -30.41 19.49 -22.81
CA THR A 1127 -29.41 19.02 -23.78
C THR A 1127 -30.06 18.35 -25.00
N TYR A 1128 -31.13 17.58 -24.82
CA TYR A 1128 -31.79 16.91 -25.95
C TYR A 1128 -32.46 17.90 -26.92
N PHE A 1129 -33.14 18.94 -26.39
CA PHE A 1129 -33.96 19.86 -27.19
C PHE A 1129 -33.25 21.14 -27.66
N PHE A 1130 -32.24 21.63 -26.94
CA PHE A 1130 -31.69 22.98 -27.14
C PHE A 1130 -30.19 23.06 -27.46
N ILE A 1131 -29.44 21.95 -27.36
CA ILE A 1131 -27.99 21.92 -27.54
C ILE A 1131 -27.63 21.19 -28.85
N PRO A 1132 -27.13 21.90 -29.90
CA PRO A 1132 -26.70 21.29 -31.16
C PRO A 1132 -25.53 20.31 -31.01
N GLU A 1133 -25.44 19.35 -31.93
CA GLU A 1133 -24.33 18.39 -32.02
C GLU A 1133 -23.15 19.00 -32.80
N THR A 1134 -21.93 18.97 -32.24
CA THR A 1134 -20.73 19.58 -32.84
C THR A 1134 -19.72 18.57 -33.39
N LYS A 1135 -19.93 17.28 -33.10
CA LYS A 1135 -19.01 16.21 -33.50
C LYS A 1135 -18.87 16.11 -35.02
N ASN A 1136 -17.63 15.92 -35.48
CA ASN A 1136 -17.23 15.76 -36.89
C ASN A 1136 -17.59 16.95 -37.79
N ARG A 1137 -17.69 18.18 -37.26
CA ARG A 1137 -17.85 19.42 -38.02
C ARG A 1137 -16.60 20.29 -37.99
N THR A 1138 -16.26 21.03 -39.04
CA THR A 1138 -15.28 22.14 -38.96
C THR A 1138 -15.83 23.26 -38.05
N LEU A 1139 -14.99 24.24 -37.64
CA LEU A 1139 -15.53 25.32 -36.79
C LEU A 1139 -16.42 26.25 -37.62
N GLU A 1140 -16.05 26.39 -38.88
CA GLU A 1140 -16.65 27.21 -39.91
C GLU A 1140 -17.98 26.58 -40.39
N GLU A 1141 -18.10 25.24 -40.46
CA GLU A 1141 -19.39 24.54 -40.64
C GLU A 1141 -20.42 24.80 -39.52
N LEU A 1142 -19.97 25.06 -38.29
CA LEU A 1142 -20.89 25.36 -37.19
C LEU A 1142 -21.56 26.73 -37.39
N ASP A 1143 -20.89 27.67 -38.05
CA ASP A 1143 -21.42 29.00 -38.42
C ASP A 1143 -22.69 28.84 -39.28
N ILE A 1144 -22.64 27.96 -40.29
CA ILE A 1144 -23.82 27.56 -41.10
C ILE A 1144 -24.93 26.91 -40.23
N ILE A 1145 -24.57 26.03 -39.29
CA ILE A 1145 -25.56 25.32 -38.45
C ILE A 1145 -26.32 26.27 -37.51
N PHE A 1146 -25.66 27.26 -36.92
CA PHE A 1146 -26.31 28.20 -35.99
C PHE A 1146 -27.04 29.36 -36.68
N ASP A 1147 -26.75 29.64 -37.96
CA ASP A 1147 -27.56 30.56 -38.80
C ASP A 1147 -28.83 29.90 -39.36
N SER A 1148 -28.98 28.57 -39.26
CA SER A 1148 -30.20 27.88 -39.68
C SER A 1148 -31.40 28.19 -38.76
N ASP A 1149 -32.61 28.00 -39.28
CA ASP A 1149 -33.85 28.22 -38.51
C ASP A 1149 -33.98 27.30 -37.27
N SER A 1150 -33.33 26.13 -37.29
CA SER A 1150 -33.38 25.13 -36.24
C SER A 1150 -32.03 24.42 -36.06
N PRO A 1151 -31.05 25.04 -35.37
CA PRO A 1151 -29.68 24.51 -35.26
C PRO A 1151 -29.59 23.08 -34.70
N VAL A 1152 -30.49 22.70 -33.79
CA VAL A 1152 -30.57 21.35 -33.21
C VAL A 1152 -31.07 20.29 -34.21
N LYS A 1153 -31.82 20.69 -35.25
CA LYS A 1153 -32.20 19.77 -36.34
C LYS A 1153 -31.10 19.72 -37.41
N THR A 1154 -30.62 20.89 -37.85
CA THR A 1154 -29.59 21.00 -38.90
C THR A 1154 -28.28 20.33 -38.50
N SER A 1155 -27.87 20.39 -37.23
CA SER A 1155 -26.69 19.64 -36.74
C SER A 1155 -26.79 18.12 -36.90
N LEU A 1156 -28.02 17.57 -36.93
CA LEU A 1156 -28.31 16.13 -37.05
C LEU A 1156 -28.48 15.67 -38.50
N GLU A 1157 -28.53 16.59 -39.45
CA GLU A 1157 -28.58 16.26 -40.87
C GLU A 1157 -27.22 15.68 -41.27
N LYS A 1158 -27.20 14.38 -41.58
CA LYS A 1158 -26.06 13.73 -42.22
C LYS A 1158 -25.77 14.43 -43.52
N ARG A 1159 -24.51 14.79 -43.76
CA ARG A 1159 -24.10 15.54 -44.95
C ARG A 1159 -22.96 14.82 -45.65
N THR A 1160 -23.12 14.63 -46.96
CA THR A 1160 -22.13 13.95 -47.80
C THR A 1160 -20.89 14.83 -47.99
N VAL A 1161 -19.74 14.34 -47.53
CA VAL A 1161 -18.40 14.83 -47.89
C VAL A 1161 -17.51 13.59 -48.01
N GLY A 1162 -16.69 13.49 -49.07
CA GLY A 1162 -15.80 12.33 -49.29
C GLY A 1162 -14.38 12.56 -48.78
N VAL A 1163 -13.54 11.52 -48.78
CA VAL A 1163 -12.09 11.67 -48.59
C VAL A 1163 -11.32 10.66 -49.43
N THR A 1164 -10.02 10.86 -49.57
CA THR A 1164 -9.19 10.23 -50.58
C THR A 1164 -7.76 9.92 -50.14
N ALA A 1165 -7.34 8.69 -50.41
CA ALA A 1165 -5.99 8.25 -50.74
C ALA A 1165 -4.87 8.37 -49.68
N ARG A 1166 -4.99 9.20 -48.64
CA ARG A 1166 -4.01 9.26 -47.52
C ARG A 1166 -4.56 9.67 -46.14
N GLY A 1167 -5.81 10.08 -45.95
CA GLY A 1167 -6.23 10.71 -44.69
C GLY A 1167 -7.74 10.86 -44.52
N ASP A 1168 -8.42 9.71 -44.43
CA ASP A 1168 -9.86 9.56 -44.65
C ASP A 1168 -10.60 9.31 -43.29
N VAL A 1169 -11.91 9.51 -43.08
CA VAL A 1169 -13.13 9.48 -43.92
C VAL A 1169 -14.17 10.52 -43.43
N VAL A 1170 -15.04 11.04 -44.30
CA VAL A 1170 -16.27 11.83 -44.00
C VAL A 1170 -17.48 11.09 -44.63
N GLU A 1171 -18.73 11.33 -44.18
CA GLU A 1171 -19.90 10.51 -44.56
C GLU A 1171 -20.26 10.62 -46.06
N TYR A 1172 -20.75 9.54 -46.66
CA TYR A 1172 -21.43 9.54 -47.97
C TYR A 1172 -22.88 9.09 -47.77
N GLY A 1173 -23.84 9.86 -48.28
CA GLY A 1173 -25.28 9.55 -48.19
C GLY A 1173 -25.74 8.53 -49.23
N ASP A 1174 -26.90 7.91 -48.96
CA ASP A 1174 -27.46 6.79 -49.74
C ASP A 1174 -27.87 7.18 -51.18
N GLU A 1175 -27.03 6.83 -52.17
CA GLU A 1175 -27.43 6.35 -53.52
C GLU A 1175 -26.31 5.47 -54.14
#